data_AF-A0A838IMQ7-F1
#
_entry.id   AF-A0A838IMQ7-F1
#
_cell.length_a   1.000
_cell.length_b   1.000
_cell.length_c   1.000
_cell.angle_alpha   90.00
_cell.angle_beta   90.00
_cell.angle_gamma   90.00
#
_symmetry.space_group_name_H-M   'P 1'
#
loop_
_entity.id
_entity.type
_entity.pdbx_description
1 polymer ?
#
loop_
_entity_poly.entity_id
_entity_poly.type
_entity_poly.pdbx_seq_one_letter_code
_entity_poly.pdbx_strand_id
1 'polypeptide(L)'
;MASVEQGLEALRSGNYGRAVEVFDTQVRANPSSAAALAGLAEAQMMTGRLSEAQATAQRALDHGSTAGAEALMGEILGRLGHRAEGERHATRAVSMEPNVSFYQALLGEQQIRQGRWQDGTETMVRALNAADDGRGFAHVQCVVADMVDAIIAGRIPETDGMRFVNRLDYTIPNKTQEMAGFFALARRSMHSGQSLPRPARSAGAAVTQSQPQAQAGAQRQRQAPAAQPQRQQQQARVANPAPAQHQQARVPSAAPTQQRKQETRQTGEGQPTSNRANLVSRLPGKAARPMESRPEAGQKNMVEIMQEERRLNEGIQNMVPPAVPPQWPSESDDPIDRIPAVGFDKHNILGGSGGSTAADFRLTGGDIIVEIVLERCMHNLLAATLSNKASAVPFRPSSIARLELNFRDGLLETLSPLNALYLEEVKVDNDRVLALGRFLGECVVQSFGGVWAYEHPPNASFIRLGRGATLRPFELAAEWIAAEDIDDVNLDSIIGQAERAVADSAMLSTVVDYIDPTPGLEGSALCMKLAELWIAYRFSMNEADLSEVAASIRPVAKDSRTVLFAIDQQWVPASGRGPNGSGVNAQGEVAMAYVRSTGEFLLLASRKHFARYVGYRWGKLENANAQAVVDLLDTAHRPGWRVVNSDALANDVNQRLKSTEVSGPRIAAGDAGADLFVWTFDGTRLHQYQLRHARQDLVTWQLRVARTIVAQ
;
A
#
# COMPACT_ATOMS: atom_id res chain seq x y z
N MET A 1 -36.35 -7.75 -45.84
CA MET A 1 -35.96 -6.85 -44.73
C MET A 1 -34.85 -7.54 -43.98
N ALA A 2 -33.67 -6.93 -43.83
CA ALA A 2 -32.64 -7.49 -42.97
C ALA A 2 -33.23 -7.65 -41.56
N SER A 3 -32.90 -8.72 -40.85
CA SER A 3 -33.35 -8.92 -39.47
C SER A 3 -32.20 -8.62 -38.50
N VAL A 4 -32.53 -8.19 -37.29
CA VAL A 4 -31.55 -8.07 -36.18
C VAL A 4 -30.78 -9.38 -36.00
N GLU A 5 -31.45 -10.52 -36.21
CA GLU A 5 -30.86 -11.86 -36.15
C GLU A 5 -29.73 -12.07 -37.19
N GLN A 6 -29.87 -11.55 -38.41
CA GLN A 6 -28.81 -11.60 -39.43
C GLN A 6 -27.58 -10.77 -39.03
N GLY A 7 -27.78 -9.63 -38.35
CA GLY A 7 -26.70 -8.81 -37.82
C GLY A 7 -25.96 -9.50 -36.68
N LEU A 8 -26.71 -10.11 -35.75
CA LEU A 8 -26.16 -10.90 -34.64
C LEU A 8 -25.41 -12.16 -35.12
N GLU A 9 -25.91 -12.82 -36.16
CA GLU A 9 -25.24 -13.97 -36.79
C GLU A 9 -23.91 -13.54 -37.44
N ALA A 10 -23.88 -12.38 -38.09
CA ALA A 10 -22.65 -11.83 -38.66
C ALA A 10 -21.62 -11.46 -37.57
N LEU A 11 -22.06 -10.92 -36.42
CA LEU A 11 -21.20 -10.69 -35.25
C LEU A 11 -20.62 -12.00 -34.70
N ARG A 12 -21.46 -13.03 -34.50
CA ARG A 12 -21.04 -14.36 -34.01
C ARG A 12 -20.09 -15.06 -34.98
N SER A 13 -20.27 -14.86 -36.28
CA SER A 13 -19.42 -15.41 -37.34
C SER A 13 -18.10 -14.63 -37.52
N GLY A 14 -17.88 -13.54 -36.78
CA GLY A 14 -16.70 -12.68 -36.91
C GLY A 14 -16.65 -11.81 -38.18
N ASN A 15 -17.73 -11.77 -38.97
CA ASN A 15 -17.82 -10.96 -40.18
C ASN A 15 -18.32 -9.55 -39.84
N TYR A 16 -17.45 -8.76 -39.21
CA TYR A 16 -17.81 -7.43 -38.69
C TYR A 16 -18.18 -6.42 -39.78
N GLY A 17 -17.57 -6.51 -40.97
CA GLY A 17 -17.93 -5.66 -42.10
C GLY A 17 -19.40 -5.85 -42.51
N ARG A 18 -19.82 -7.11 -42.67
CA ARG A 18 -21.22 -7.45 -42.95
C ARG A 18 -22.15 -7.08 -41.79
N ALA A 19 -21.69 -7.23 -40.53
CA ALA A 19 -22.48 -6.81 -39.37
C ALA A 19 -22.75 -5.29 -39.39
N VAL A 20 -21.74 -4.46 -39.70
CA VAL A 20 -21.92 -3.02 -39.85
C VAL A 20 -22.94 -2.71 -40.95
N GLU A 21 -22.85 -3.34 -42.12
CA GLU A 21 -23.81 -3.11 -43.22
C GLU A 21 -25.24 -3.48 -42.81
N VAL A 22 -25.42 -4.65 -42.19
CA VAL A 22 -26.73 -5.13 -41.75
C VAL A 22 -27.32 -4.20 -40.69
N PHE A 23 -26.56 -3.84 -39.65
CA PHE A 23 -27.07 -2.94 -38.61
C PHE A 23 -27.24 -1.49 -39.10
N ASP A 24 -26.42 -1.00 -40.03
CA ASP A 24 -26.62 0.32 -40.62
C ASP A 24 -27.94 0.38 -41.42
N THR A 25 -28.26 -0.66 -42.20
CA THR A 25 -29.57 -0.74 -42.87
C THR A 25 -30.74 -0.81 -41.89
N GLN A 26 -30.57 -1.47 -40.74
CA GLN A 26 -31.57 -1.50 -39.66
C GLN A 26 -31.76 -0.12 -39.02
N VAL A 27 -30.66 0.57 -38.69
CA VAL A 27 -30.70 1.90 -38.09
C VAL A 27 -31.30 2.93 -39.06
N ARG A 28 -31.06 2.81 -40.38
CA ARG A 28 -31.74 3.65 -41.38
C ARG A 28 -33.23 3.37 -41.47
N ALA A 29 -33.64 2.11 -41.33
CA ALA A 29 -35.06 1.73 -41.34
C ALA A 29 -35.79 2.11 -40.05
N ASN A 30 -35.11 2.03 -38.90
CA ASN A 30 -35.62 2.45 -37.59
C ASN A 30 -34.52 3.14 -36.75
N PRO A 31 -34.42 4.48 -36.84
CA PRO A 31 -33.35 5.24 -36.16
C PRO A 31 -33.37 5.21 -34.64
N SER A 32 -34.49 4.84 -34.01
CA SER A 32 -34.65 4.80 -32.54
C SER A 32 -34.52 3.39 -31.95
N SER A 33 -34.17 2.38 -32.76
CA SER A 33 -33.98 1.02 -32.25
C SER A 33 -32.69 0.90 -31.44
N ALA A 34 -32.80 0.91 -30.11
CA ALA A 34 -31.67 0.76 -29.20
C ALA A 34 -30.87 -0.54 -29.46
N ALA A 35 -31.53 -1.65 -29.78
CA ALA A 35 -30.87 -2.92 -30.09
C ALA A 35 -30.08 -2.88 -31.41
N ALA A 36 -30.61 -2.24 -32.46
CA ALA A 36 -29.88 -2.09 -33.73
C ALA A 36 -28.71 -1.12 -33.59
N LEU A 37 -28.87 -0.04 -32.81
CA LEU A 37 -27.81 0.92 -32.49
C LEU A 37 -26.69 0.26 -31.67
N ALA A 38 -27.02 -0.53 -30.65
CA ALA A 38 -26.04 -1.28 -29.87
C ALA A 38 -25.27 -2.29 -30.73
N GLY A 39 -25.97 -3.04 -31.59
CA GLY A 39 -25.33 -3.98 -32.53
C GLY A 39 -24.42 -3.28 -33.55
N LEU A 40 -24.80 -2.08 -34.03
CA LEU A 40 -23.96 -1.26 -34.90
C LEU A 40 -22.69 -0.79 -34.17
N ALA A 41 -22.85 -0.28 -32.94
CA ALA A 41 -21.73 0.19 -32.13
C ALA A 41 -20.75 -0.95 -31.79
N GLU A 42 -21.24 -2.15 -31.49
CA GLU A 42 -20.42 -3.34 -31.28
C GLU A 42 -19.64 -3.71 -32.54
N ALA A 43 -20.30 -3.74 -33.70
CA ALA A 43 -19.64 -4.02 -34.98
C ALA A 43 -18.59 -2.96 -35.34
N GLN A 44 -18.87 -1.68 -35.07
CA GLN A 44 -17.91 -0.57 -35.25
C GLN A 44 -16.70 -0.71 -34.32
N MET A 45 -16.91 -1.06 -33.05
CA MET A 45 -15.83 -1.32 -32.09
C MET A 45 -14.93 -2.46 -32.58
N MET A 46 -15.52 -3.55 -33.07
CA MET A 46 -14.76 -4.71 -33.57
C MET A 46 -14.01 -4.44 -34.87
N THR A 47 -14.44 -3.45 -35.67
CA THR A 47 -13.68 -2.97 -36.84
C THR A 47 -12.67 -1.87 -36.51
N GLY A 48 -12.49 -1.51 -35.23
CA GLY A 48 -11.53 -0.51 -34.77
C GLY A 48 -12.01 0.96 -34.91
N ARG A 49 -13.26 1.18 -35.34
CA ARG A 49 -13.88 2.51 -35.47
C ARG A 49 -14.42 3.00 -34.12
N LEU A 50 -13.53 3.20 -33.15
CA LEU A 50 -13.89 3.46 -31.75
C LEU A 50 -14.68 4.75 -31.53
N SER A 51 -14.33 5.85 -32.22
CA SER A 51 -15.04 7.13 -32.08
C SER A 51 -16.47 7.07 -32.65
N GLU A 52 -16.67 6.39 -33.78
CA GLU A 52 -18.00 6.15 -34.34
C GLU A 52 -18.82 5.21 -33.44
N ALA A 53 -18.17 4.18 -32.89
CA ALA A 53 -18.78 3.26 -31.94
C ALA A 53 -19.26 3.99 -30.69
N GLN A 54 -18.47 4.92 -30.13
CA GLN A 54 -18.86 5.71 -28.96
C GLN A 54 -20.11 6.55 -29.23
N ALA A 55 -20.14 7.28 -30.36
CA ALA A 55 -21.30 8.10 -30.72
C ALA A 55 -22.56 7.25 -30.95
N THR A 56 -22.40 6.07 -31.56
CA THR A 56 -23.50 5.15 -31.83
C THR A 56 -24.00 4.46 -30.56
N ALA A 57 -23.09 4.09 -29.64
CA ALA A 57 -23.43 3.54 -28.33
C ALA A 57 -24.16 4.57 -27.46
N GLN A 58 -23.76 5.84 -27.49
CA GLN A 58 -24.47 6.91 -26.80
C GLN A 58 -25.91 7.05 -27.31
N ARG A 59 -26.11 7.04 -28.64
CA ARG A 59 -27.46 7.03 -29.23
C ARG A 59 -28.27 5.81 -28.80
N ALA A 60 -27.64 4.65 -28.65
CA ALA A 60 -28.31 3.45 -28.14
C ALA A 60 -28.81 3.67 -26.70
N LEU A 61 -27.99 4.27 -25.83
CA LEU A 61 -28.35 4.62 -24.46
C LEU A 61 -29.46 5.67 -24.39
N ASP A 62 -29.44 6.67 -25.27
CA ASP A 62 -30.46 7.73 -25.34
C ASP A 62 -31.85 7.17 -25.72
N HIS A 63 -31.89 6.08 -26.49
CA HIS A 63 -33.12 5.41 -26.91
C HIS A 63 -33.48 4.18 -26.06
N GLY A 64 -32.60 3.74 -25.16
CA GLY A 64 -32.83 2.61 -24.27
C GLY A 64 -31.59 2.25 -23.43
N SER A 65 -31.57 2.66 -22.17
CA SER A 65 -30.53 2.28 -21.21
C SER A 65 -30.74 0.83 -20.76
N THR A 66 -30.00 -0.08 -21.40
CA THR A 66 -29.96 -1.52 -21.07
C THR A 66 -28.60 -1.87 -20.50
N ALA A 67 -28.51 -2.92 -19.68
CA ALA A 67 -27.24 -3.36 -19.09
C ALA A 67 -26.17 -3.65 -20.16
N GLY A 68 -26.56 -4.25 -21.29
CA GLY A 68 -25.65 -4.52 -22.42
C GLY A 68 -25.16 -3.26 -23.12
N ALA A 69 -26.00 -2.22 -23.27
CA ALA A 69 -25.58 -0.94 -23.86
C ALA A 69 -24.64 -0.16 -22.92
N GLU A 70 -24.91 -0.18 -21.61
CA GLU A 70 -24.02 0.40 -20.59
C GLU A 70 -22.65 -0.33 -20.57
N ALA A 71 -22.64 -1.66 -20.64
CA ALA A 71 -21.41 -2.44 -20.73
C ALA A 71 -20.62 -2.15 -22.01
N LEU A 72 -21.31 -2.06 -23.16
CA LEU A 72 -20.68 -1.73 -24.45
C LEU A 72 -20.03 -0.34 -24.42
N MET A 73 -20.72 0.67 -23.87
CA MET A 73 -20.15 2.01 -23.68
C MET A 73 -18.93 1.97 -22.75
N GLY A 74 -19.00 1.18 -21.66
CA GLY A 74 -17.88 0.94 -20.74
C GLY A 74 -16.66 0.35 -21.43
N GLU A 75 -16.84 -0.64 -22.31
CA GLU A 75 -15.75 -1.26 -23.08
C GLU A 75 -15.15 -0.29 -24.11
N ILE A 76 -15.99 0.44 -24.84
CA ILE A 76 -15.54 1.44 -25.84
C ILE A 76 -14.72 2.54 -25.18
N LEU A 77 -15.22 3.13 -24.08
CA LEU A 77 -14.50 4.16 -23.32
C LEU A 77 -13.19 3.63 -22.74
N GLY A 78 -13.20 2.38 -22.27
CA GLY A 78 -11.99 1.68 -21.86
C GLY A 78 -10.95 1.64 -22.99
N ARG A 79 -11.33 1.17 -24.19
CA ARG A 79 -10.42 1.10 -25.34
C ARG A 79 -9.91 2.47 -25.80
N LEU A 80 -10.70 3.53 -25.64
CA LEU A 80 -10.29 4.92 -25.91
C LEU A 80 -9.36 5.51 -24.84
N GLY A 81 -9.22 4.85 -23.69
CA GLY A 81 -8.39 5.32 -22.57
C GLY A 81 -9.15 6.12 -21.51
N HIS A 82 -10.45 6.36 -21.68
CA HIS A 82 -11.33 7.05 -20.72
C HIS A 82 -11.77 6.10 -19.59
N ARG A 83 -10.80 5.58 -18.82
CA ARG A 83 -11.01 4.49 -17.86
C ARG A 83 -12.01 4.79 -16.73
N ALA A 84 -11.99 6.00 -16.19
CA ALA A 84 -12.89 6.41 -15.10
C ALA A 84 -14.35 6.53 -15.55
N GLU A 85 -14.59 7.00 -16.78
CA GLU A 85 -15.94 7.04 -17.36
C GLU A 85 -16.40 5.62 -17.74
N GLY A 86 -15.51 4.81 -18.32
CA GLY A 86 -15.79 3.41 -18.64
C GLY A 86 -16.18 2.60 -17.40
N GLU A 87 -15.53 2.84 -16.26
CA GLU A 87 -15.90 2.25 -14.98
C GLU A 87 -17.30 2.64 -14.51
N ARG A 88 -17.71 3.90 -14.67
CA ARG A 88 -19.07 4.35 -14.29
C ARG A 88 -20.13 3.59 -15.08
N HIS A 89 -19.92 3.43 -16.38
CA HIS A 89 -20.81 2.68 -17.26
C HIS A 89 -20.80 1.17 -16.94
N ALA A 90 -19.62 0.57 -16.71
CA ALA A 90 -19.52 -0.83 -16.27
C ALA A 90 -20.19 -1.06 -14.91
N THR A 91 -20.09 -0.11 -13.98
CA THR A 91 -20.77 -0.16 -12.67
C THR A 91 -22.29 -0.14 -12.82
N ARG A 92 -22.82 0.70 -13.73
CA ARG A 92 -24.25 0.72 -14.06
C ARG A 92 -24.71 -0.61 -14.65
N ALA A 93 -23.95 -1.17 -15.59
CA ALA A 93 -24.26 -2.48 -16.17
C ALA A 93 -24.31 -3.58 -15.09
N VAL A 94 -23.34 -3.61 -14.17
CA VAL A 94 -23.32 -4.55 -13.03
C VAL A 94 -24.50 -4.30 -12.08
N SER A 95 -24.91 -3.05 -11.85
CA SER A 95 -26.05 -2.74 -10.99
C SER A 95 -27.39 -3.20 -11.57
N MET A 96 -27.53 -3.17 -12.90
CA MET A 96 -28.73 -3.62 -13.60
C MET A 96 -28.79 -5.15 -13.67
N GLU A 97 -27.68 -5.80 -14.01
CA GLU A 97 -27.58 -7.26 -14.13
C GLU A 97 -26.37 -7.80 -13.36
N PRO A 98 -26.51 -8.00 -12.03
CA PRO A 98 -25.38 -8.41 -11.18
C PRO A 98 -24.83 -9.80 -11.49
N ASN A 99 -25.63 -10.67 -12.13
CA ASN A 99 -25.27 -12.08 -12.34
C ASN A 99 -24.52 -12.33 -13.66
N VAL A 100 -24.31 -11.32 -14.49
CA VAL A 100 -23.60 -11.47 -15.77
C VAL A 100 -22.10 -11.35 -15.53
N SER A 101 -21.39 -12.47 -15.68
CA SER A 101 -19.94 -12.57 -15.40
C SER A 101 -19.12 -11.56 -16.22
N PHE A 102 -19.51 -11.31 -17.46
CA PHE A 102 -18.82 -10.39 -18.36
C PHE A 102 -18.80 -8.94 -17.85
N TYR A 103 -19.92 -8.43 -17.31
CA TYR A 103 -19.98 -7.04 -16.82
C TYR A 103 -19.09 -6.84 -15.59
N GLN A 104 -19.05 -7.84 -14.70
CA GLN A 104 -18.14 -7.83 -13.55
C GLN A 104 -16.67 -7.90 -13.99
N ALA A 105 -16.34 -8.75 -14.98
CA ALA A 105 -14.99 -8.84 -15.52
C ALA A 105 -14.54 -7.52 -16.17
N LEU A 106 -15.43 -6.85 -16.92
CA LEU A 106 -15.18 -5.55 -17.53
C LEU A 106 -14.95 -4.45 -16.48
N LEU A 107 -15.73 -4.45 -15.40
CA LEU A 107 -15.53 -3.53 -14.27
C LEU A 107 -14.16 -3.75 -13.61
N GLY A 108 -13.81 -5.01 -13.35
CA GLY A 108 -12.49 -5.40 -12.82
C GLY A 108 -11.34 -4.94 -13.72
N GLU A 109 -11.48 -5.08 -15.05
CA GLU A 109 -10.52 -4.56 -16.03
C GLU A 109 -10.32 -3.04 -15.87
N GLN A 110 -11.40 -2.25 -15.80
CA GLN A 110 -11.28 -0.79 -15.68
C GLN A 110 -10.61 -0.37 -14.36
N GLN A 111 -10.81 -1.13 -13.28
CA GLN A 111 -10.15 -0.89 -11.99
C GLN A 111 -8.65 -1.22 -12.04
N ILE A 112 -8.29 -2.38 -12.61
CA ILE A 112 -6.89 -2.81 -12.77
C ILE A 112 -6.11 -1.79 -13.61
N ARG A 113 -6.67 -1.34 -14.72
CA ARG A 113 -6.01 -0.39 -15.63
C ARG A 113 -5.88 1.04 -15.07
N GLN A 114 -6.57 1.35 -13.97
CA GLN A 114 -6.38 2.57 -13.19
C GLN A 114 -5.36 2.41 -12.04
N GLY A 115 -4.74 1.23 -11.91
CA GLY A 115 -3.79 0.92 -10.83
C GLY A 115 -4.47 0.43 -9.54
N ARG A 116 -5.79 0.29 -9.51
CA ARG A 116 -6.53 -0.29 -8.37
C ARG A 116 -6.53 -1.82 -8.46
N TRP A 117 -5.37 -2.41 -8.21
CA TRP A 117 -5.14 -3.84 -8.34
C TRP A 117 -5.97 -4.69 -7.38
N GLN A 118 -6.12 -4.27 -6.12
CA GLN A 118 -6.88 -5.03 -5.12
C GLN A 118 -8.37 -5.11 -5.49
N ASP A 119 -9.03 -3.96 -5.64
CA ASP A 119 -10.44 -3.84 -6.02
C ASP A 119 -10.74 -4.59 -7.33
N GLY A 120 -9.89 -4.37 -8.34
CA GLY A 120 -10.04 -5.01 -9.64
C GLY A 120 -9.92 -6.52 -9.58
N THR A 121 -8.97 -7.05 -8.80
CA THR A 121 -8.83 -8.50 -8.62
C THR A 121 -10.05 -9.09 -7.92
N GLU A 122 -10.59 -8.44 -6.90
CA GLU A 122 -11.78 -8.92 -6.19
C GLU A 122 -13.02 -8.94 -7.06
N THR A 123 -13.23 -7.88 -7.85
CA THR A 123 -14.33 -7.82 -8.82
C THR A 123 -14.19 -8.93 -9.88
N MET A 124 -12.96 -9.23 -10.29
CA MET A 124 -12.67 -10.27 -11.28
C MET A 124 -12.81 -11.69 -10.71
N VAL A 125 -12.51 -11.89 -9.42
CA VAL A 125 -12.85 -13.14 -8.70
C VAL A 125 -14.36 -13.33 -8.64
N ARG A 126 -15.13 -12.26 -8.35
CA ARG A 126 -16.61 -12.33 -8.38
C ARG A 126 -17.10 -12.72 -9.77
N ALA A 127 -16.51 -12.14 -10.82
CA ALA A 127 -16.86 -12.47 -12.20
C ALA A 127 -16.67 -13.96 -12.49
N LEU A 128 -15.56 -14.56 -12.06
CA LEU A 128 -15.26 -15.98 -12.27
C LEU A 128 -16.10 -16.92 -11.40
N ASN A 129 -16.71 -16.42 -10.33
CA ASN A 129 -17.60 -17.16 -9.43
C ASN A 129 -19.09 -17.01 -9.80
N ALA A 130 -19.44 -16.06 -10.67
CA ALA A 130 -20.81 -15.87 -11.16
C ALA A 130 -21.24 -17.05 -12.06
N ALA A 131 -22.55 -17.17 -12.33
CA ALA A 131 -23.08 -18.22 -13.21
C ALA A 131 -22.36 -18.19 -14.57
N ASP A 132 -21.75 -19.33 -14.93
CA ASP A 132 -20.79 -19.43 -16.02
C ASP A 132 -21.46 -19.31 -17.39
N ASP A 133 -21.37 -18.13 -18.00
CA ASP A 133 -21.71 -17.88 -19.40
C ASP A 133 -20.46 -17.95 -20.32
N GLY A 134 -19.30 -18.35 -19.78
CA GLY A 134 -18.01 -18.44 -20.48
C GLY A 134 -17.38 -17.11 -20.91
N ARG A 135 -18.20 -16.06 -21.09
CA ARG A 135 -17.76 -14.74 -21.60
C ARG A 135 -16.92 -13.97 -20.59
N GLY A 136 -17.23 -14.03 -19.30
CA GLY A 136 -16.39 -13.43 -18.26
C GLY A 136 -15.02 -14.07 -18.19
N PHE A 137 -14.93 -15.39 -18.25
CA PHE A 137 -13.65 -16.10 -18.28
C PHE A 137 -12.84 -15.77 -19.54
N ALA A 138 -13.47 -15.74 -20.73
CA ALA A 138 -12.80 -15.33 -21.97
C ALA A 138 -12.27 -13.89 -21.90
N HIS A 139 -12.98 -12.97 -21.25
CA HIS A 139 -12.52 -11.61 -21.02
C HIS A 139 -11.33 -11.57 -20.04
N VAL A 140 -11.38 -12.35 -18.95
CA VAL A 140 -10.25 -12.51 -18.02
C VAL A 140 -8.99 -13.01 -18.73
N GLN A 141 -9.13 -13.98 -19.63
CA GLN A 141 -8.01 -14.49 -20.41
C GLN A 141 -7.35 -13.38 -21.26
N CYS A 142 -8.15 -12.47 -21.83
CA CYS A 142 -7.63 -11.33 -22.59
C CYS A 142 -6.86 -10.34 -21.72
N VAL A 143 -7.39 -10.02 -20.54
CA VAL A 143 -6.72 -9.10 -19.60
C VAL A 143 -5.41 -9.69 -19.09
N VAL A 144 -5.38 -10.99 -18.77
CA VAL A 144 -4.15 -11.68 -18.36
C VAL A 144 -3.16 -11.72 -19.52
N ALA A 145 -3.59 -11.96 -20.76
CA ALA A 145 -2.70 -11.91 -21.92
C ALA A 145 -2.09 -10.51 -22.13
N ASP A 146 -2.90 -9.44 -22.05
CA ASP A 146 -2.42 -8.05 -22.13
C ASP A 146 -1.43 -7.72 -21.00
N MET A 147 -1.66 -8.28 -19.81
CA MET A 147 -0.76 -8.11 -18.67
C MET A 147 0.58 -8.82 -18.91
N VAL A 148 0.57 -10.06 -19.43
CA VAL A 148 1.79 -10.77 -19.81
C VAL A 148 2.56 -10.01 -20.88
N ASP A 149 1.89 -9.48 -21.90
CA ASP A 149 2.53 -8.64 -22.91
C ASP A 149 3.14 -7.35 -22.28
N ALA A 150 2.49 -6.78 -21.26
CA ALA A 150 3.00 -5.62 -20.54
C ALA A 150 4.20 -5.94 -19.62
N ILE A 151 4.25 -7.15 -19.04
CA ILE A 151 5.39 -7.66 -18.27
C ILE A 151 6.57 -7.92 -19.20
N ILE A 152 6.35 -8.55 -20.35
CA ILE A 152 7.38 -8.75 -21.39
C ILE A 152 7.94 -7.41 -21.87
N ALA A 153 7.10 -6.39 -21.99
CA ALA A 153 7.51 -5.03 -22.33
C ALA A 153 8.16 -4.24 -21.18
N GLY A 154 8.32 -4.83 -19.98
CA GLY A 154 8.92 -4.21 -18.81
C GLY A 154 8.09 -3.08 -18.18
N ARG A 155 6.80 -2.96 -18.50
CA ARG A 155 5.91 -1.91 -17.96
C ARG A 155 5.32 -2.28 -16.60
N ILE A 156 5.29 -3.57 -16.26
CA ILE A 156 4.72 -4.10 -15.02
C ILE A 156 5.74 -5.08 -14.41
N PRO A 157 6.03 -5.02 -13.10
CA PRO A 157 6.87 -6.00 -12.44
C PRO A 157 6.27 -7.41 -12.51
N GLU A 158 7.10 -8.41 -12.77
CA GLU A 158 6.69 -9.82 -12.81
C GLU A 158 6.03 -10.27 -11.49
N THR A 159 6.52 -9.76 -10.36
CA THR A 159 6.00 -10.06 -9.01
C THR A 159 4.52 -9.68 -8.87
N ASP A 160 4.12 -8.55 -9.44
CA ASP A 160 2.75 -8.04 -9.32
C ASP A 160 1.80 -8.83 -10.24
N GLY A 161 2.25 -9.16 -11.44
CA GLY A 161 1.52 -10.06 -12.34
C GLY A 161 1.31 -11.46 -11.77
N MET A 162 2.34 -12.01 -11.12
CA MET A 162 2.25 -13.30 -10.45
C MET A 162 1.31 -13.27 -9.25
N ARG A 163 1.34 -12.21 -8.42
CA ARG A 163 0.38 -12.04 -7.31
C ARG A 163 -1.06 -11.98 -7.82
N PHE A 164 -1.30 -11.24 -8.90
CA PHE A 164 -2.61 -11.13 -9.54
C PHE A 164 -3.14 -12.51 -9.99
N VAL A 165 -2.36 -13.24 -10.79
CA VAL A 165 -2.77 -14.56 -11.29
C VAL A 165 -2.92 -15.58 -10.15
N ASN A 166 -2.04 -15.56 -9.16
CA ASN A 166 -2.16 -16.45 -8.00
C ASN A 166 -3.42 -16.17 -7.20
N ARG A 167 -3.79 -14.90 -6.98
CA ARG A 167 -5.03 -14.55 -6.27
C ARG A 167 -6.26 -15.02 -7.06
N LEU A 168 -6.29 -14.80 -8.37
CA LEU A 168 -7.36 -15.34 -9.22
C LEU A 168 -7.43 -16.87 -9.13
N ASP A 169 -6.30 -17.56 -9.23
CA ASP A 169 -6.23 -19.02 -9.18
C ASP A 169 -6.71 -19.52 -7.79
N TYR A 170 -6.11 -19.10 -6.68
CA TYR A 170 -6.40 -19.69 -5.36
C TYR A 170 -7.79 -19.36 -4.79
N THR A 171 -8.45 -18.28 -5.21
CA THR A 171 -9.73 -17.86 -4.61
C THR A 171 -10.96 -18.49 -5.27
N ILE A 172 -10.85 -19.15 -6.42
CA ILE A 172 -11.99 -19.77 -7.12
C ILE A 172 -12.24 -21.20 -6.59
N PRO A 173 -13.39 -21.50 -5.95
CA PRO A 173 -13.66 -22.80 -5.35
C PRO A 173 -14.03 -23.90 -6.38
N ASN A 174 -14.68 -23.55 -7.50
CA ASN A 174 -15.15 -24.51 -8.53
C ASN A 174 -14.48 -24.23 -9.88
N LYS A 175 -13.24 -24.66 -10.06
CA LYS A 175 -12.49 -24.43 -11.32
C LYS A 175 -12.85 -25.46 -12.38
N THR A 176 -13.10 -25.00 -13.60
CA THR A 176 -13.09 -25.88 -14.77
C THR A 176 -11.65 -26.30 -15.10
N GLN A 177 -11.49 -27.44 -15.77
CA GLN A 177 -10.17 -27.93 -16.19
C GLN A 177 -9.47 -26.93 -17.13
N GLU A 178 -10.24 -26.19 -17.93
CA GLU A 178 -9.76 -25.14 -18.82
C GLU A 178 -9.19 -23.93 -18.05
N MET A 179 -9.87 -23.48 -16.98
CA MET A 179 -9.40 -22.41 -16.10
C MET A 179 -8.06 -22.75 -15.44
N ALA A 180 -7.96 -23.96 -14.86
CA ALA A 180 -6.73 -24.43 -14.23
C ALA A 180 -5.56 -24.53 -15.22
N GLY A 181 -5.83 -25.02 -16.44
CA GLY A 181 -4.84 -25.09 -17.51
C GLY A 181 -4.35 -23.71 -17.96
N PHE A 182 -5.26 -22.73 -18.07
CA PHE A 182 -4.92 -21.36 -18.46
C PHE A 182 -4.04 -20.66 -17.42
N PHE A 183 -4.38 -20.70 -16.13
CA PHE A 183 -3.55 -20.03 -15.11
C PHE A 183 -2.18 -20.68 -14.93
N ALA A 184 -2.07 -22.01 -15.12
CA ALA A 184 -0.78 -22.68 -15.18
C ALA A 184 0.06 -22.24 -16.40
N LEU A 185 -0.59 -22.06 -17.56
CA LEU A 185 0.06 -21.52 -18.75
C LEU A 185 0.51 -20.06 -18.56
N ALA A 186 -0.32 -19.23 -17.93
CA ALA A 186 -0.01 -17.82 -17.67
C ALA A 186 1.22 -17.64 -16.79
N ARG A 187 1.33 -18.43 -15.70
CA ARG A 187 2.52 -18.44 -14.84
C ARG A 187 3.79 -18.84 -15.60
N ARG A 188 3.72 -19.90 -16.40
CA ARG A 188 4.86 -20.31 -17.24
C ARG A 188 5.26 -19.23 -18.24
N SER A 189 4.28 -18.56 -18.84
CA SER A 189 4.47 -17.53 -19.86
C SER A 189 5.13 -16.26 -19.29
N MET A 190 4.78 -15.87 -18.06
CA MET A 190 5.43 -14.76 -17.35
C MET A 190 6.91 -15.04 -17.08
N HIS A 191 7.24 -16.24 -16.61
CA HIS A 191 8.63 -16.65 -16.36
C HIS A 191 9.44 -16.86 -17.66
N SER A 192 8.83 -17.42 -18.71
CA SER A 192 9.53 -17.73 -19.96
C SER A 192 9.60 -16.56 -20.94
N GLY A 193 8.90 -15.45 -20.67
CA GLY A 193 8.81 -14.29 -21.55
C GLY A 193 8.06 -14.57 -22.86
N GLN A 194 7.19 -15.58 -22.89
CA GLN A 194 6.39 -15.93 -24.07
C GLN A 194 4.99 -15.30 -23.99
N SER A 195 4.48 -14.79 -25.11
CA SER A 195 3.12 -14.22 -25.15
C SER A 195 2.06 -15.33 -25.08
N LEU A 196 0.96 -15.05 -24.39
CA LEU A 196 -0.16 -15.97 -24.25
C LEU A 196 -1.01 -15.99 -25.53
N PRO A 197 -1.46 -17.17 -25.99
CA PRO A 197 -2.43 -17.24 -27.07
C PRO A 197 -3.72 -16.56 -26.61
N ARG A 198 -4.13 -15.53 -27.34
CA ARG A 198 -5.40 -14.85 -27.07
C ARG A 198 -6.52 -15.83 -27.45
N PRO A 199 -7.53 -16.08 -26.58
CA PRO A 199 -8.77 -16.68 -27.05
C PRO A 199 -9.26 -15.81 -28.22
N ALA A 200 -9.89 -16.40 -29.22
CA ALA A 200 -10.34 -15.67 -30.40
C ALA A 200 -11.42 -14.63 -30.04
N ARG A 201 -11.01 -13.48 -29.49
CA ARG A 201 -11.59 -12.19 -29.79
C ARG A 201 -11.11 -11.85 -31.18
N SER A 202 -11.64 -12.57 -32.18
CA SER A 202 -11.55 -12.24 -33.60
C SER A 202 -10.40 -11.29 -33.97
N ALA A 203 -9.19 -11.85 -33.92
CA ALA A 203 -8.01 -11.16 -34.40
C ALA A 203 -8.16 -10.95 -35.91
N GLY A 204 -8.00 -9.71 -36.39
CA GLY A 204 -7.83 -9.48 -37.82
C GLY A 204 -7.99 -8.05 -38.32
N ALA A 205 -7.15 -7.10 -37.86
CA ALA A 205 -6.49 -6.13 -38.75
C ALA A 205 -5.45 -5.33 -37.95
N ALA A 206 -4.18 -5.61 -38.21
CA ALA A 206 -3.10 -4.72 -37.86
C ALA A 206 -3.32 -3.38 -38.56
N VAL A 207 -3.63 -2.33 -37.79
CA VAL A 207 -3.43 -0.95 -38.24
C VAL A 207 -2.02 -0.57 -37.83
N THR A 208 -1.13 -0.61 -38.81
CA THR A 208 0.18 0.03 -38.76
C THR A 208 -0.04 1.51 -38.46
N GLN A 209 0.26 1.93 -37.23
CA GLN A 209 0.40 3.35 -36.91
C GLN A 209 1.67 3.85 -37.61
N SER A 210 1.44 4.63 -38.66
CA SER A 210 2.42 5.53 -39.25
C SER A 210 2.93 6.52 -38.21
N GLN A 211 4.25 6.52 -37.98
CA GLN A 211 4.99 7.66 -37.44
C GLN A 211 6.09 8.09 -38.42
N PRO A 212 6.51 9.36 -38.38
CA PRO A 212 6.79 10.16 -39.56
C PRO A 212 8.18 9.95 -40.15
N GLN A 213 8.26 10.17 -41.47
CA GLN A 213 9.51 10.23 -42.22
C GLN A 213 10.39 11.38 -41.70
N ALA A 214 11.55 11.04 -41.15
CA ALA A 214 12.70 11.94 -41.03
C ALA A 214 13.87 11.33 -41.80
N GLN A 215 14.30 12.06 -42.82
CA GLN A 215 15.45 11.76 -43.67
C GLN A 215 16.77 11.97 -42.90
N ALA A 216 17.65 10.97 -42.95
CA ALA A 216 19.11 11.11 -42.89
C ALA A 216 19.68 9.80 -43.43
N GLY A 217 20.46 9.76 -44.51
CA GLY A 217 21.75 10.47 -44.59
C GLY A 217 22.84 9.47 -44.21
N ALA A 218 23.58 9.02 -45.21
CA ALA A 218 24.65 8.02 -45.11
C ALA A 218 25.58 8.18 -43.91
N GLN A 219 25.99 7.07 -43.26
CA GLN A 219 27.40 6.82 -42.92
C GLN A 219 27.65 5.45 -42.26
N ARG A 220 28.57 4.73 -42.92
CA ARG A 220 29.67 3.92 -42.36
C ARG A 220 29.34 2.75 -41.42
N GLN A 221 29.40 1.59 -42.06
CA GLN A 221 29.93 0.33 -41.53
C GLN A 221 31.04 0.55 -40.49
N ARG A 222 30.87 -0.05 -39.31
CA ARG A 222 31.99 -0.56 -38.50
C ARG A 222 31.85 -2.06 -38.40
N GLN A 223 32.78 -2.74 -39.06
CA GLN A 223 33.03 -4.17 -38.91
C GLN A 223 33.68 -4.45 -37.55
N ALA A 224 33.35 -5.59 -36.96
CA ALA A 224 34.27 -6.34 -36.11
C ALA A 224 34.29 -7.80 -36.60
N PRO A 225 35.45 -8.47 -36.63
CA PRO A 225 35.71 -9.59 -37.53
C PRO A 225 35.49 -10.94 -36.85
N ALA A 226 34.92 -11.90 -37.58
CA ALA A 226 35.10 -13.31 -37.28
C ALA A 226 35.49 -14.03 -38.58
N ALA A 227 36.59 -14.76 -38.48
CA ALA A 227 37.34 -15.33 -39.58
C ALA A 227 36.60 -16.48 -40.30
N GLN A 228 37.01 -16.61 -41.57
CA GLN A 228 36.62 -17.52 -42.63
C GLN A 228 36.39 -18.99 -42.23
N PRO A 229 35.54 -19.69 -42.99
CA PRO A 229 35.90 -21.02 -43.50
C PRO A 229 36.17 -20.95 -45.02
N GLN A 230 37.34 -21.46 -45.41
CA GLN A 230 37.69 -21.67 -46.81
C GLN A 230 36.85 -22.81 -47.43
N ARG A 231 36.51 -22.54 -48.69
CA ARG A 231 35.88 -23.39 -49.70
C ARG A 231 36.47 -24.81 -49.75
N GLN A 232 35.64 -25.78 -50.12
CA GLN A 232 35.57 -26.36 -51.49
C GLN A 232 34.56 -27.53 -51.48
N GLN A 233 33.49 -27.44 -52.29
CA GLN A 233 33.30 -28.22 -53.54
C GLN A 233 32.83 -29.66 -53.26
N GLN A 234 31.82 -30.24 -53.91
CA GLN A 234 31.13 -29.94 -55.16
C GLN A 234 29.88 -30.86 -55.31
N GLN A 235 28.90 -30.35 -56.07
CA GLN A 235 28.02 -31.05 -57.04
C GLN A 235 27.01 -32.11 -56.53
N ALA A 236 25.68 -31.91 -56.59
CA ALA A 236 24.75 -31.61 -57.69
C ALA A 236 24.39 -32.79 -58.62
N ARG A 237 23.11 -33.20 -58.61
CA ARG A 237 22.26 -33.67 -59.75
C ARG A 237 20.81 -33.87 -59.23
N VAL A 238 19.82 -33.02 -59.55
CA VAL A 238 18.94 -32.99 -60.76
C VAL A 238 18.01 -34.22 -60.82
N ALA A 239 16.72 -34.21 -61.20
CA ALA A 239 15.51 -33.39 -61.02
C ALA A 239 14.34 -34.17 -61.72
N ASN A 240 13.18 -34.34 -61.06
CA ASN A 240 11.78 -34.49 -61.59
C ASN A 240 11.39 -35.62 -62.61
N PRO A 241 10.09 -35.90 -62.93
CA PRO A 241 8.78 -35.40 -62.43
C PRO A 241 7.69 -36.49 -62.13
N ALA A 242 6.48 -36.03 -61.72
CA ALA A 242 5.16 -36.69 -61.49
C ALA A 242 4.48 -37.24 -62.79
N PRO A 243 3.18 -37.71 -62.91
CA PRO A 243 1.98 -37.51 -62.04
C PRO A 243 0.83 -38.60 -61.97
N ALA A 244 -0.08 -38.40 -61.00
CA ALA A 244 -1.57 -38.46 -60.98
C ALA A 244 -2.47 -39.73 -61.19
N GLN A 245 -3.67 -39.63 -60.56
CA GLN A 245 -4.99 -40.30 -60.75
C GLN A 245 -5.24 -41.60 -59.93
N HIS A 246 -6.40 -41.98 -59.36
CA HIS A 246 -7.75 -41.47 -58.99
C HIS A 246 -8.63 -42.73 -58.66
N GLN A 247 -9.81 -42.56 -58.02
CA GLN A 247 -10.93 -43.54 -57.81
C GLN A 247 -10.88 -44.38 -56.49
N GLN A 248 -11.74 -44.16 -55.48
CA GLN A 248 -13.20 -44.36 -55.31
C GLN A 248 -13.64 -45.76 -54.80
N ALA A 249 -14.17 -45.74 -53.56
CA ALA A 249 -15.32 -46.44 -52.97
C ALA A 249 -15.53 -47.97 -53.08
N ARG A 250 -15.74 -48.63 -51.91
CA ARG A 250 -16.86 -49.57 -51.65
C ARG A 250 -16.94 -50.05 -50.18
N VAL A 251 -18.14 -49.95 -49.60
CA VAL A 251 -18.70 -50.81 -48.52
C VAL A 251 -19.56 -51.90 -49.21
N PRO A 252 -19.95 -53.04 -48.59
CA PRO A 252 -21.13 -53.09 -47.69
C PRO A 252 -21.21 -54.25 -46.64
N SER A 253 -22.16 -54.13 -45.67
CA SER A 253 -23.03 -55.19 -45.08
C SER A 253 -22.40 -56.25 -44.11
N ALA A 254 -22.99 -56.75 -43.02
CA ALA A 254 -24.39 -57.08 -42.68
C ALA A 254 -24.61 -57.28 -41.15
N ALA A 255 -25.86 -57.12 -40.67
CA ALA A 255 -26.42 -57.68 -39.42
C ALA A 255 -27.18 -59.01 -39.72
N PRO A 256 -27.78 -59.79 -38.78
CA PRO A 256 -29.03 -59.37 -38.10
C PRO A 256 -29.48 -60.08 -36.76
N THR A 257 -30.53 -59.51 -36.12
CA THR A 257 -31.68 -60.17 -35.39
C THR A 257 -31.46 -60.87 -34.01
N GLN A 258 -32.37 -60.92 -33.01
CA GLN A 258 -33.81 -60.59 -32.78
C GLN A 258 -34.09 -60.85 -31.26
N GLN A 259 -34.91 -60.11 -30.49
CA GLN A 259 -36.34 -60.36 -30.15
C GLN A 259 -36.76 -59.35 -29.04
N ARG A 260 -37.78 -58.48 -29.22
CA ARG A 260 -39.26 -58.64 -29.02
C ARG A 260 -39.70 -58.08 -27.64
N LYS A 261 -40.24 -56.83 -27.57
CA LYS A 261 -41.66 -56.39 -27.37
C LYS A 261 -42.34 -57.04 -26.14
N GLN A 262 -43.01 -56.35 -25.20
CA GLN A 262 -44.10 -55.34 -25.24
C GLN A 262 -44.12 -54.53 -23.90
N GLU A 263 -44.26 -53.20 -23.85
CA GLU A 263 -45.50 -52.38 -23.67
C GLU A 263 -46.46 -52.94 -22.58
N THR A 264 -46.94 -52.21 -21.55
CA THR A 264 -47.76 -50.98 -21.61
C THR A 264 -48.07 -50.37 -20.20
N ARG A 265 -48.11 -49.02 -20.10
CA ARG A 265 -48.90 -48.06 -19.25
C ARG A 265 -48.83 -48.05 -17.71
N GLN A 266 -48.34 -46.94 -17.11
CA GLN A 266 -49.07 -45.81 -16.43
C GLN A 266 -49.78 -46.25 -15.13
N THR A 267 -49.45 -45.75 -13.94
CA THR A 267 -49.51 -44.38 -13.38
C THR A 267 -48.52 -44.29 -12.19
N GLY A 268 -47.77 -43.21 -11.95
CA GLY A 268 -48.20 -42.01 -11.21
C GLY A 268 -47.21 -41.73 -10.05
N GLU A 269 -46.67 -40.50 -10.04
CA GLU A 269 -46.07 -39.75 -8.92
C GLU A 269 -44.72 -40.16 -8.29
N GLY A 270 -43.84 -39.16 -8.11
CA GLY A 270 -42.82 -39.12 -7.05
C GLY A 270 -41.35 -39.26 -7.45
N GLN A 271 -40.72 -38.17 -7.90
CA GLN A 271 -39.26 -37.93 -7.78
C GLN A 271 -38.87 -37.71 -6.28
N PRO A 272 -37.58 -37.57 -5.93
CA PRO A 272 -36.38 -38.31 -6.36
C PRO A 272 -35.47 -38.66 -5.15
N THR A 273 -34.55 -39.64 -5.27
CA THR A 273 -33.35 -39.63 -4.41
C THR A 273 -32.09 -40.07 -5.13
N SER A 274 -31.04 -39.40 -4.70
CA SER A 274 -29.68 -39.27 -5.21
C SER A 274 -28.82 -40.51 -5.04
N ASN A 275 -28.05 -40.81 -6.10
CA ASN A 275 -26.88 -41.66 -6.09
C ASN A 275 -25.62 -40.86 -5.73
N ARG A 276 -24.92 -41.28 -4.67
CA ARG A 276 -23.47 -41.09 -4.41
C ARG A 276 -23.10 -42.21 -3.44
N ALA A 277 -22.01 -42.94 -3.54
CA ALA A 277 -20.97 -43.12 -4.54
C ALA A 277 -20.28 -44.46 -4.19
N ASN A 278 -19.80 -45.21 -5.18
CA ASN A 278 -18.83 -46.27 -4.98
C ASN A 278 -17.43 -45.66 -4.97
N LEU A 279 -16.64 -45.92 -3.92
CA LEU A 279 -15.26 -46.42 -4.02
C LEU A 279 -14.65 -46.58 -2.61
N VAL A 280 -14.53 -47.80 -2.10
CA VAL A 280 -13.33 -48.23 -1.32
C VAL A 280 -13.07 -49.71 -1.58
N SER A 281 -11.85 -49.96 -2.07
CA SER A 281 -11.08 -51.20 -2.19
C SER A 281 -11.07 -52.06 -0.92
N ARG A 282 -11.51 -53.33 -0.97
CA ARG A 282 -10.68 -54.55 -1.09
C ARG A 282 -9.41 -54.62 -0.23
N LEU A 283 -9.42 -55.48 0.81
CA LEU A 283 -8.56 -56.65 1.10
C LEU A 283 -8.57 -56.97 2.63
N PRO A 284 -8.10 -58.14 3.14
CA PRO A 284 -8.82 -59.43 3.16
C PRO A 284 -8.80 -60.15 4.54
N GLY A 285 -9.59 -61.23 4.69
CA GLY A 285 -9.22 -62.33 5.60
C GLY A 285 -10.15 -62.65 6.78
N LYS A 286 -11.03 -63.65 6.55
CA LYS A 286 -11.53 -64.67 7.49
C LYS A 286 -12.07 -64.23 8.88
N ALA A 287 -13.38 -64.27 9.02
CA ALA A 287 -14.07 -65.31 9.79
C ALA A 287 -15.58 -65.23 9.51
N ALA A 288 -16.15 -66.32 8.99
CA ALA A 288 -17.58 -66.47 8.83
C ALA A 288 -18.26 -66.40 10.21
N ARG A 289 -19.23 -65.50 10.38
CA ARG A 289 -20.26 -65.62 11.41
C ARG A 289 -21.56 -66.11 10.76
N PRO A 290 -22.27 -67.04 11.41
CA PRO A 290 -23.46 -67.66 10.84
C PRO A 290 -24.58 -66.63 10.70
N MET A 291 -25.34 -66.81 9.62
CA MET A 291 -26.50 -66.02 9.26
C MET A 291 -27.64 -66.37 10.24
N GLU A 292 -27.73 -65.67 11.37
CA GLU A 292 -28.86 -65.80 12.29
C GLU A 292 -29.84 -64.64 12.14
N SER A 293 -31.03 -65.02 11.67
CA SER A 293 -32.34 -64.35 11.73
C SER A 293 -32.37 -62.84 11.97
N ARG A 294 -32.66 -62.09 10.90
CA ARG A 294 -33.35 -60.79 11.02
C ARG A 294 -34.70 -61.02 11.74
N PRO A 295 -34.98 -60.36 12.88
CA PRO A 295 -36.34 -60.28 13.37
C PRO A 295 -37.11 -59.23 12.57
N GLU A 296 -38.38 -59.52 12.34
CA GLU A 296 -39.34 -58.70 11.61
C GLU A 296 -39.51 -57.31 12.22
N ALA A 297 -39.85 -56.36 11.35
CA ALA A 297 -40.19 -54.98 11.67
C ALA A 297 -41.47 -54.93 12.52
N GLY A 298 -41.29 -54.81 13.84
CA GLY A 298 -42.37 -54.55 14.79
C GLY A 298 -41.79 -53.93 16.05
N GLN A 299 -41.77 -52.60 16.10
CA GLN A 299 -41.49 -51.75 17.27
C GLN A 299 -40.58 -52.37 18.34
N LYS A 300 -39.26 -52.38 18.08
CA LYS A 300 -38.28 -52.41 19.17
C LYS A 300 -37.70 -51.01 19.33
N ASN A 301 -37.61 -50.59 20.58
CA ASN A 301 -37.38 -49.24 21.04
C ASN A 301 -36.12 -48.66 20.38
N MET A 302 -36.27 -47.68 19.50
CA MET A 302 -35.17 -47.08 18.72
C MET A 302 -33.99 -46.64 19.62
N VAL A 303 -34.32 -46.28 20.86
CA VAL A 303 -33.37 -45.90 21.91
C VAL A 303 -32.47 -47.06 22.33
N GLU A 304 -33.01 -48.28 22.47
CA GLU A 304 -32.21 -49.46 22.81
C GLU A 304 -31.26 -49.82 21.66
N ILE A 305 -31.73 -49.74 20.42
CA ILE A 305 -30.89 -50.00 19.23
C ILE A 305 -29.77 -48.97 19.14
N MET A 306 -30.05 -47.68 19.37
CA MET A 306 -29.02 -46.65 19.37
C MET A 306 -28.03 -46.81 20.53
N GLN A 307 -28.48 -47.24 21.70
CA GLN A 307 -27.60 -47.49 22.85
C GLN A 307 -26.72 -48.72 22.61
N GLU A 308 -27.26 -49.75 21.95
CA GLU A 308 -26.52 -50.96 21.62
C GLU A 308 -25.50 -50.71 20.50
N GLU A 309 -25.87 -49.96 19.46
CA GLU A 309 -24.95 -49.44 18.43
C GLU A 309 -23.86 -48.55 19.02
N ARG A 310 -24.22 -47.66 19.94
CA ARG A 310 -23.25 -46.79 20.63
C ARG A 310 -22.26 -47.60 21.47
N ARG A 311 -22.76 -48.59 22.21
CA ARG A 311 -21.94 -49.47 23.04
C ARG A 311 -21.03 -50.37 22.19
N LEU A 312 -21.48 -50.81 21.02
CA LEU A 312 -20.66 -51.53 20.04
C LEU A 312 -19.56 -50.62 19.46
N ASN A 313 -19.88 -49.37 19.13
CA ASN A 313 -18.90 -48.39 18.65
C ASN A 313 -17.87 -48.00 19.72
N GLU A 314 -18.29 -47.83 20.98
CA GLU A 314 -17.39 -47.62 22.11
C GLU A 314 -16.48 -48.84 22.34
N GLY A 315 -17.02 -50.05 22.18
CA GLY A 315 -16.22 -51.28 22.20
C GLY A 315 -15.18 -51.36 21.09
N ILE A 316 -15.52 -50.90 19.88
CA ILE A 316 -14.58 -50.83 18.74
C ILE A 316 -13.49 -49.79 19.02
N GLN A 317 -13.86 -48.63 19.57
CA GLN A 317 -12.89 -47.58 19.92
C GLN A 317 -11.93 -48.02 21.02
N ASN A 318 -12.39 -48.79 22.01
CA ASN A 318 -11.54 -49.35 23.07
C ASN A 318 -10.59 -50.46 22.58
N MET A 319 -10.85 -51.04 21.40
CA MET A 319 -9.93 -51.98 20.73
C MET A 319 -8.87 -51.29 19.87
N VAL A 320 -9.00 -49.97 19.66
CA VAL A 320 -7.95 -49.17 19.01
C VAL A 320 -6.97 -48.74 20.10
N PRO A 321 -5.71 -49.21 20.10
CA PRO A 321 -4.73 -48.73 21.08
C PRO A 321 -4.60 -47.20 20.96
N PRO A 322 -4.49 -46.47 22.09
CA PRO A 322 -4.34 -45.02 22.04
C PRO A 322 -3.17 -44.67 21.14
N ALA A 323 -3.39 -43.75 20.20
CA ALA A 323 -2.38 -43.33 19.25
C ALA A 323 -1.20 -42.77 20.04
N VAL A 324 -0.10 -43.54 20.11
CA VAL A 324 1.17 -43.02 20.61
C VAL A 324 1.60 -41.97 19.60
N PRO A 325 1.70 -40.69 19.98
CA PRO A 325 2.21 -39.68 19.06
C PRO A 325 3.60 -40.13 18.60
N PRO A 326 3.92 -40.06 17.30
CA PRO A 326 5.26 -40.39 16.85
C PRO A 326 6.24 -39.49 17.60
N GLN A 327 7.20 -40.10 18.30
CA GLN A 327 8.30 -39.34 18.88
C GLN A 327 9.02 -38.63 17.75
N TRP A 328 9.12 -37.30 17.86
CA TRP A 328 9.91 -36.55 16.91
C TRP A 328 11.37 -36.96 17.04
N PRO A 329 12.13 -36.99 15.93
CA PRO A 329 13.56 -37.32 15.98
C PRO A 329 14.38 -36.36 16.88
N SER A 330 13.81 -35.20 17.25
CA SER A 330 14.35 -34.24 18.21
C SER A 330 14.14 -34.60 19.69
N GLU A 331 13.29 -35.60 19.99
CA GLU A 331 12.95 -36.06 21.33
C GLU A 331 13.56 -37.44 21.67
N SER A 332 14.30 -38.06 20.74
CA SER A 332 15.02 -39.32 21.01
C SER A 332 16.37 -39.07 21.69
N ASP A 333 16.69 -39.84 22.73
CA ASP A 333 17.96 -39.77 23.46
C ASP A 333 19.18 -40.22 22.61
N ASP A 334 18.95 -40.87 21.47
CA ASP A 334 20.00 -41.22 20.51
C ASP A 334 20.28 -40.05 19.56
N PRO A 335 21.52 -39.51 19.53
CA PRO A 335 21.85 -38.36 18.72
C PRO A 335 21.91 -38.76 17.24
N ILE A 336 20.94 -38.26 16.47
CA ILE A 336 20.96 -38.33 15.01
C ILE A 336 22.23 -37.64 14.52
N ASP A 337 22.99 -38.34 13.69
CA ASP A 337 24.25 -37.93 13.03
C ASP A 337 24.59 -36.45 13.22
N ARG A 338 25.44 -36.17 14.21
CA ARG A 338 26.07 -34.85 14.29
C ARG A 338 26.94 -34.72 13.06
N ILE A 339 26.53 -33.87 12.12
CA ILE A 339 27.41 -33.39 11.05
C ILE A 339 28.69 -32.90 11.75
N PRO A 340 29.87 -33.49 11.47
CA PRO A 340 31.10 -33.04 12.10
C PRO A 340 31.28 -31.55 11.79
N ALA A 341 31.66 -30.78 12.81
CA ALA A 341 31.86 -29.34 12.65
C ALA A 341 32.79 -29.11 11.45
N VAL A 342 32.29 -28.38 10.45
CA VAL A 342 33.09 -28.00 9.29
C VAL A 342 34.14 -27.02 9.80
N GLY A 343 35.34 -27.53 10.09
CA GLY A 343 36.49 -26.71 10.40
C GLY A 343 36.92 -26.00 9.12
N PHE A 344 36.65 -24.71 9.01
CA PHE A 344 37.21 -23.91 7.94
C PHE A 344 38.71 -23.73 8.19
N ASP A 345 39.54 -24.27 7.31
CA ASP A 345 40.98 -24.07 7.35
C ASP A 345 41.32 -22.57 7.28
N LYS A 346 42.30 -22.14 8.09
CA LYS A 346 42.74 -20.74 8.30
C LYS A 346 43.20 -19.98 7.05
N HIS A 347 43.10 -20.58 5.86
CA HIS A 347 43.49 -19.99 4.59
C HIS A 347 42.33 -19.86 3.60
N ASN A 348 41.09 -20.12 4.02
CA ASN A 348 39.93 -19.85 3.19
C ASN A 348 39.57 -18.36 3.20
N ILE A 349 39.16 -17.82 2.05
CA ILE A 349 38.71 -16.43 1.87
C ILE A 349 37.50 -16.08 2.78
N LEU A 350 36.80 -17.10 3.28
CA LEU A 350 35.71 -16.99 4.28
C LEU A 350 36.18 -17.14 5.74
N GLY A 351 37.44 -17.51 5.99
CA GLY A 351 37.99 -17.79 7.33
C GLY A 351 38.76 -16.62 7.96
N GLY A 352 38.81 -15.47 7.28
CA GLY A 352 39.55 -14.28 7.73
C GLY A 352 38.70 -13.12 8.24
N SER A 353 37.38 -13.12 8.03
CA SER A 353 36.49 -12.13 8.64
C SER A 353 35.92 -12.73 9.93
N GLY A 354 36.06 -12.01 11.04
CA GLY A 354 35.59 -12.42 12.37
C GLY A 354 34.24 -13.13 12.29
N GLY A 355 34.13 -14.26 13.00
CA GLY A 355 33.00 -15.16 12.91
C GLY A 355 31.70 -14.37 12.87
N SER A 356 30.92 -14.58 11.81
CA SER A 356 29.58 -14.03 11.70
C SER A 356 28.81 -14.45 12.95
N THR A 357 28.63 -13.50 13.86
CA THR A 357 27.95 -13.74 15.13
C THR A 357 26.46 -13.75 14.87
N ALA A 358 25.66 -14.40 15.71
CA ALA A 358 24.20 -14.35 15.59
C ALA A 358 23.65 -12.89 15.57
N ALA A 359 24.44 -11.92 16.05
CA ALA A 359 24.15 -10.49 15.97
C ALA A 359 24.18 -9.92 14.54
N ASP A 360 24.79 -10.60 13.57
CA ASP A 360 24.80 -10.21 12.16
C ASP A 360 23.48 -10.59 11.45
N PHE A 361 22.73 -11.55 12.01
CA PHE A 361 21.41 -11.94 11.51
C PHE A 361 20.32 -11.05 12.12
N ARG A 362 19.77 -10.17 11.28
CA ARG A 362 18.70 -9.24 11.63
C ARG A 362 17.34 -9.95 11.60
N LEU A 363 17.04 -10.72 12.63
CA LEU A 363 15.75 -11.38 12.79
C LEU A 363 14.90 -10.59 13.77
N THR A 364 13.77 -10.06 13.30
CA THR A 364 12.70 -9.62 14.20
C THR A 364 12.27 -10.83 15.04
N GLY A 365 12.15 -10.61 16.34
CA GLY A 365 11.87 -11.69 17.28
C GLY A 365 11.03 -11.21 18.45
N GLY A 366 10.39 -12.14 19.13
CA GLY A 366 9.51 -11.83 20.24
C GLY A 366 8.11 -12.41 20.08
N ASP A 367 7.18 -11.88 20.86
CA ASP A 367 5.79 -12.32 20.85
C ASP A 367 5.02 -11.76 19.64
N ILE A 368 4.49 -12.67 18.82
CA ILE A 368 3.72 -12.34 17.62
C ILE A 368 2.40 -11.63 17.93
N ILE A 369 1.78 -11.91 19.08
CA ILE A 369 0.54 -11.25 19.50
C ILE A 369 0.83 -9.78 19.81
N VAL A 370 1.93 -9.51 20.50
CA VAL A 370 2.39 -8.15 20.77
C VAL A 370 2.68 -7.39 19.47
N GLU A 371 3.36 -8.03 18.51
CA GLU A 371 3.59 -7.45 17.17
C GLU A 371 2.26 -7.07 16.49
N ILE A 372 1.28 -7.98 16.45
CA ILE A 372 -0.03 -7.75 15.84
C ILE A 372 -0.76 -6.58 16.53
N VAL A 373 -0.73 -6.50 17.86
CA VAL A 373 -1.38 -5.42 18.62
C VAL A 373 -0.72 -4.08 18.31
N LEU A 374 0.61 -4.01 18.32
CA LEU A 374 1.35 -2.79 18.02
C LEU A 374 1.12 -2.33 16.57
N GLU A 375 1.11 -3.26 15.62
CA GLU A 375 0.74 -2.99 14.24
C GLU A 375 -0.67 -2.41 14.16
N ARG A 376 -1.65 -2.99 14.88
CA ARG A 376 -3.01 -2.46 14.91
C ARG A 376 -3.09 -1.05 15.48
N CYS A 377 -2.38 -0.76 16.57
CA CYS A 377 -2.30 0.59 17.14
C CYS A 377 -1.76 1.60 16.12
N MET A 378 -0.68 1.24 15.43
CA MET A 378 -0.09 2.09 14.39
C MET A 378 -1.05 2.27 13.20
N HIS A 379 -1.75 1.21 12.78
CA HIS A 379 -2.77 1.31 11.73
C HIS A 379 -3.92 2.23 12.13
N ASN A 380 -4.40 2.17 13.38
CA ASN A 380 -5.44 3.07 13.88
C ASN A 380 -4.96 4.54 13.87
N LEU A 381 -3.70 4.78 14.22
CA LEU A 381 -3.08 6.09 14.12
C LEU A 381 -3.01 6.60 12.68
N LEU A 382 -2.50 5.78 11.75
CA LEU A 382 -2.43 6.16 10.35
C LEU A 382 -3.84 6.36 9.74
N ALA A 383 -4.80 5.52 10.11
CA ALA A 383 -6.19 5.69 9.69
C ALA A 383 -6.76 7.04 10.15
N ALA A 384 -6.48 7.45 11.40
CA ALA A 384 -6.88 8.77 11.89
C ALA A 384 -6.26 9.92 11.07
N THR A 385 -5.07 9.74 10.48
CA THR A 385 -4.49 10.72 9.55
C THR A 385 -5.14 10.72 8.17
N LEU A 386 -5.68 9.58 7.71
CA LEU A 386 -6.22 9.37 6.36
C LEU A 386 -7.71 9.68 6.21
N SER A 387 -8.50 9.62 7.31
CA SER A 387 -9.90 10.06 7.35
C SER A 387 -10.11 11.47 6.79
N ASN A 388 -9.02 12.24 6.69
CA ASN A 388 -8.96 13.64 6.35
C ASN A 388 -8.26 13.97 5.01
N LYS A 389 -8.48 13.21 3.92
CA LYS A 389 -8.04 13.55 2.53
C LYS A 389 -6.53 13.88 2.36
N ALA A 390 -5.67 13.54 3.31
CA ALA A 390 -4.24 13.86 3.28
C ALA A 390 -3.38 12.66 2.86
N SER A 391 -2.28 12.96 2.17
CA SER A 391 -1.20 12.05 1.76
C SER A 391 -0.75 11.13 2.90
N ALA A 392 -0.52 9.85 2.59
CA ALA A 392 0.08 8.89 3.51
C ALA A 392 1.32 9.50 4.20
N VAL A 393 1.39 9.39 5.53
CA VAL A 393 2.53 9.89 6.31
C VAL A 393 3.69 8.92 6.11
N PRO A 394 4.82 9.33 5.49
CA PRO A 394 5.95 8.45 5.33
C PRO A 394 6.66 8.26 6.67
N PHE A 395 7.20 7.08 6.94
CA PHE A 395 8.03 6.83 8.13
C PHE A 395 9.43 7.41 7.92
N ARG A 396 9.63 8.64 8.38
CA ARG A 396 10.88 9.41 8.25
C ARG A 396 11.12 10.23 9.51
N PRO A 397 12.37 10.64 9.81
CA PRO A 397 12.66 11.47 10.97
C PRO A 397 11.88 12.79 10.95
N SER A 398 11.74 13.43 9.78
CA SER A 398 10.98 14.69 9.61
C SER A 398 9.47 14.53 9.87
N SER A 399 8.94 13.31 9.77
CA SER A 399 7.52 13.04 10.05
C SER A 399 7.20 13.08 11.55
N ILE A 400 8.21 12.92 12.42
CA ILE A 400 8.04 13.02 13.87
C ILE A 400 7.59 14.44 14.24
N ALA A 401 8.27 15.47 13.71
CA ALA A 401 7.92 16.86 13.95
C ALA A 401 6.50 17.20 13.44
N ARG A 402 6.09 16.62 12.31
CA ARG A 402 4.74 16.78 11.78
C ARG A 402 3.69 16.14 12.68
N LEU A 403 3.90 14.90 13.09
CA LEU A 403 2.95 14.23 13.97
C LEU A 403 2.88 14.86 15.34
N GLU A 404 4.00 15.27 15.92
CA GLU A 404 4.03 15.98 17.20
C GLU A 404 3.12 17.22 17.20
N LEU A 405 3.17 18.01 16.14
CA LEU A 405 2.28 19.16 15.97
C LEU A 405 0.80 18.75 15.90
N ASN A 406 0.49 17.68 15.19
CA ASN A 406 -0.89 17.20 15.04
C ASN A 406 -1.41 16.49 16.30
N PHE A 407 -0.54 15.85 17.09
CA PHE A 407 -0.92 15.32 18.40
C PHE A 407 -1.34 16.42 19.35
N ARG A 408 -0.67 17.59 19.30
CA ARG A 408 -1.08 18.79 20.04
C ARG A 408 -2.43 19.36 19.59
N ASP A 409 -2.91 18.95 18.42
CA ASP A 409 -4.18 19.37 17.84
C ASP A 409 -5.27 18.31 18.00
N GLY A 410 -5.08 17.38 18.95
CA GLY A 410 -6.08 16.38 19.32
C GLY A 410 -6.03 15.08 18.52
N LEU A 411 -5.04 14.86 17.65
CA LEU A 411 -4.99 13.64 16.82
C LEU A 411 -5.03 12.35 17.66
N LEU A 412 -4.33 12.30 18.82
CA LEU A 412 -4.35 11.12 19.69
C LEU A 412 -5.71 10.87 20.34
N GLU A 413 -6.56 11.89 20.45
CA GLU A 413 -7.90 11.77 21.02
C GLU A 413 -8.91 11.21 20.01
N THR A 414 -8.62 11.35 18.72
CA THR A 414 -9.45 10.84 17.61
C THR A 414 -9.18 9.37 17.28
N LEU A 415 -8.26 8.72 17.97
CA LEU A 415 -7.89 7.33 17.71
C LEU A 415 -9.06 6.39 17.97
N SER A 416 -9.28 5.46 17.03
CA SER A 416 -10.23 4.38 17.24
C SER A 416 -9.67 3.42 18.30
N PRO A 417 -10.46 3.05 19.32
CA PRO A 417 -10.00 2.14 20.36
C PRO A 417 -9.69 0.75 19.78
N LEU A 418 -8.78 0.03 20.43
CA LEU A 418 -8.51 -1.37 20.11
C LEU A 418 -9.76 -2.24 20.34
N ASN A 419 -9.92 -3.28 19.53
CA ASN A 419 -10.96 -4.28 19.72
C ASN A 419 -10.76 -4.99 21.08
N ALA A 420 -11.85 -5.27 21.80
CA ALA A 420 -11.86 -5.86 23.14
C ALA A 420 -11.03 -7.16 23.23
N LEU A 421 -11.00 -7.96 22.16
CA LEU A 421 -10.20 -9.18 22.08
C LEU A 421 -8.70 -8.94 22.35
N TYR A 422 -8.13 -7.86 21.80
CA TYR A 422 -6.72 -7.52 21.99
C TYR A 422 -6.44 -6.98 23.39
N LEU A 423 -7.42 -6.31 24.01
CA LEU A 423 -7.31 -5.77 25.37
C LEU A 423 -7.31 -6.89 26.41
N GLU A 424 -8.10 -7.94 26.20
CA GLU A 424 -8.18 -9.11 27.09
C GLU A 424 -6.91 -9.97 27.04
N GLU A 425 -6.33 -10.19 25.86
CA GLU A 425 -5.13 -11.01 25.69
C GLU A 425 -3.86 -10.34 26.25
N VAL A 426 -3.68 -9.04 26.00
CA VAL A 426 -2.39 -8.38 26.20
C VAL A 426 -2.37 -7.42 27.40
N LYS A 427 -3.53 -7.10 27.99
CA LYS A 427 -3.70 -6.13 29.10
C LYS A 427 -3.03 -4.79 28.78
N VAL A 428 -3.57 -4.10 27.78
CA VAL A 428 -3.07 -2.80 27.34
C VAL A 428 -3.61 -1.69 28.23
N ASP A 429 -2.70 -0.94 28.87
CA ASP A 429 -3.08 0.19 29.74
C ASP A 429 -3.38 1.47 28.95
N ASN A 430 -2.62 1.75 27.88
CA ASN A 430 -2.75 2.98 27.10
C ASN A 430 -2.39 2.76 25.62
N ASP A 431 -3.41 2.73 24.76
CA ASP A 431 -3.30 2.54 23.32
C ASP A 431 -2.55 3.69 22.62
N ARG A 432 -2.66 4.91 23.13
CA ARG A 432 -1.98 6.11 22.59
C ARG A 432 -0.46 6.00 22.71
N VAL A 433 0.03 5.52 23.85
CA VAL A 433 1.47 5.29 24.08
C VAL A 433 2.00 4.25 23.10
N LEU A 434 1.24 3.17 22.89
CA LEU A 434 1.63 2.11 21.96
C LEU A 434 1.63 2.60 20.50
N ALA A 435 0.62 3.36 20.09
CA ALA A 435 0.56 3.93 18.75
C ALA A 435 1.73 4.89 18.47
N LEU A 436 2.00 5.81 19.41
CA LEU A 436 3.12 6.76 19.30
C LEU A 436 4.47 6.03 19.31
N GLY A 437 4.70 5.15 20.28
CA GLY A 437 5.95 4.41 20.39
C GLY A 437 6.23 3.52 19.18
N ARG A 438 5.20 2.83 18.65
CA ARG A 438 5.36 2.01 17.43
C ARG A 438 5.72 2.89 16.22
N PHE A 439 5.11 4.06 16.08
CA PHE A 439 5.41 5.01 15.01
C PHE A 439 6.84 5.57 15.10
N LEU A 440 7.26 6.02 16.29
CA LEU A 440 8.63 6.51 16.52
C LEU A 440 9.66 5.44 16.17
N GLY A 441 9.39 4.22 16.63
CA GLY A 441 10.25 3.09 16.35
C GLY A 441 10.32 2.72 14.87
N GLU A 442 9.20 2.76 14.14
CA GLU A 442 9.18 2.50 12.70
C GLU A 442 9.97 3.56 11.92
N CYS A 443 9.87 4.84 12.31
CA CYS A 443 10.69 5.90 11.70
C CYS A 443 12.19 5.62 11.85
N VAL A 444 12.61 5.09 13.01
CA VAL A 444 13.99 4.73 13.24
C VAL A 444 14.40 3.49 12.43
N VAL A 445 13.59 2.42 12.47
CA VAL A 445 13.88 1.17 11.77
C VAL A 445 14.03 1.38 10.26
N GLN A 446 13.13 2.16 9.65
CA GLN A 446 13.14 2.46 8.22
C GLN A 446 14.33 3.34 7.79
N SER A 447 14.77 4.26 8.66
CA SER A 447 15.80 5.26 8.31
C SER A 447 17.23 4.83 8.65
N PHE A 448 17.39 4.03 9.70
CA PHE A 448 18.69 3.65 10.28
C PHE A 448 18.98 2.15 10.23
N GLY A 449 18.00 1.32 9.85
CA GLY A 449 18.17 -0.13 9.75
C GLY A 449 18.28 -0.80 11.12
N GLY A 450 17.12 -0.99 11.77
CA GLY A 450 17.01 -1.66 13.08
C GLY A 450 16.11 -2.88 13.06
N VAL A 451 16.10 -3.61 14.18
CA VAL A 451 15.30 -4.83 14.35
C VAL A 451 14.47 -4.72 15.62
N TRP A 452 13.19 -5.05 15.51
CA TRP A 452 12.27 -5.09 16.65
C TRP A 452 12.48 -6.34 17.51
N ALA A 453 12.43 -6.14 18.83
CA ALA A 453 12.26 -7.16 19.84
C ALA A 453 10.92 -6.94 20.56
N TYR A 454 9.95 -7.82 20.32
CA TYR A 454 8.59 -7.73 20.87
C TYR A 454 8.50 -8.46 22.21
N GLU A 455 8.26 -7.72 23.29
CA GLU A 455 8.25 -8.22 24.67
C GLU A 455 6.87 -8.04 25.29
N HIS A 456 6.55 -8.86 26.29
CA HIS A 456 5.32 -8.75 27.07
C HIS A 456 5.64 -8.15 28.45
N PRO A 457 4.99 -7.06 28.90
CA PRO A 457 3.94 -6.27 28.22
C PRO A 457 4.45 -5.44 27.01
N PRO A 458 3.57 -5.04 26.06
CA PRO A 458 3.97 -4.39 24.80
C PRO A 458 4.85 -3.14 24.93
N ASN A 459 4.66 -2.38 26.00
CA ASN A 459 5.47 -1.19 26.32
C ASN A 459 6.94 -1.52 26.60
N ALA A 460 7.28 -2.77 26.92
CA ALA A 460 8.64 -3.23 27.12
C ALA A 460 9.37 -3.54 25.80
N SER A 461 8.66 -3.53 24.66
CA SER A 461 9.25 -3.80 23.35
C SER A 461 10.29 -2.74 22.97
N PHE A 462 11.34 -3.14 22.25
CA PHE A 462 12.46 -2.24 21.96
C PHE A 462 13.10 -2.54 20.60
N ILE A 463 13.97 -1.64 20.14
CA ILE A 463 14.68 -1.77 18.87
C ILE A 463 16.17 -1.99 19.14
N ARG A 464 16.76 -2.96 18.44
CA ARG A 464 18.21 -3.16 18.39
C ARG A 464 18.78 -2.52 17.14
N LEU A 465 19.82 -1.70 17.31
CA LEU A 465 20.55 -1.00 16.25
C LEU A 465 22.06 -1.24 16.33
N GLY A 466 22.73 -1.24 15.17
CA GLY A 466 24.18 -1.27 15.07
C GLY A 466 24.81 -2.45 15.83
N ARG A 467 25.84 -2.18 16.65
CA ARG A 467 26.56 -3.17 17.46
C ARG A 467 25.89 -3.50 18.82
N GLY A 468 24.56 -3.41 18.90
CA GLY A 468 23.79 -3.75 20.10
C GLY A 468 23.25 -2.56 20.90
N ALA A 469 23.20 -1.37 20.30
CA ALA A 469 22.48 -0.25 20.89
C ALA A 469 20.99 -0.59 20.99
N THR A 470 20.38 -0.30 22.14
CA THR A 470 18.97 -0.59 22.40
C THR A 470 18.22 0.74 22.50
N LEU A 471 17.18 0.92 21.69
CA LEU A 471 16.28 2.06 21.74
C LEU A 471 14.91 1.67 22.27
N ARG A 472 14.36 2.50 23.15
CA ARG A 472 13.08 2.27 23.83
C ARG A 472 12.06 3.36 23.46
N PRO A 473 11.38 3.22 22.31
CA PRO A 473 10.46 4.27 21.85
C PRO A 473 9.21 4.42 22.71
N PHE A 474 8.75 3.37 23.39
CA PHE A 474 7.54 3.42 24.23
C PHE A 474 7.77 4.17 25.55
N GLU A 475 8.97 4.11 26.13
CA GLU A 475 9.32 4.90 27.32
C GLU A 475 9.25 6.39 26.98
N LEU A 476 9.88 6.79 25.86
CA LEU A 476 9.83 8.18 25.37
C LEU A 476 8.40 8.63 25.04
N ALA A 477 7.59 7.76 24.45
CA ALA A 477 6.18 8.05 24.17
C ALA A 477 5.35 8.23 25.45
N ALA A 478 5.59 7.41 26.48
CA ALA A 478 4.94 7.52 27.77
C ALA A 478 5.32 8.80 28.51
N GLU A 479 6.62 9.14 28.52
CA GLU A 479 7.12 10.40 29.09
C GLU A 479 6.49 11.60 28.39
N TRP A 480 6.39 11.58 27.06
CA TRP A 480 5.80 12.67 26.29
C TRP A 480 4.31 12.84 26.56
N ILE A 481 3.54 11.75 26.69
CA ILE A 481 2.10 11.80 27.00
C ILE A 481 1.86 12.26 28.45
N ALA A 482 2.75 11.92 29.38
CA ALA A 482 2.65 12.30 30.78
C ALA A 482 3.14 13.73 31.09
N ALA A 483 3.87 14.37 30.16
CA ALA A 483 4.44 15.68 30.37
C ALA A 483 3.37 16.78 30.47
N GLU A 484 3.47 17.63 31.49
CA GLU A 484 2.60 18.82 31.65
C GLU A 484 2.94 19.90 30.61
N ASP A 485 4.24 20.14 30.38
CA ASP A 485 4.75 20.95 29.28
C ASP A 485 5.42 20.06 28.24
N ILE A 486 4.84 20.08 27.05
CA ILE A 486 5.21 19.27 25.91
C ILE A 486 6.56 19.67 25.28
N ASP A 487 7.09 20.84 25.63
CA ASP A 487 8.45 21.25 25.24
C ASP A 487 9.54 20.65 26.15
N ASP A 488 9.17 20.00 27.26
CA ASP A 488 10.13 19.36 28.17
C ASP A 488 10.66 18.03 27.62
N VAL A 489 9.84 17.30 26.88
CA VAL A 489 10.22 15.99 26.28
C VAL A 489 10.41 16.15 24.77
N ASN A 490 11.64 15.89 24.31
CA ASN A 490 11.94 15.98 22.88
C ASN A 490 11.92 14.61 22.20
N LEU A 491 10.89 14.36 21.40
CA LEU A 491 10.75 13.15 20.57
C LEU A 491 11.92 12.95 19.58
N ASP A 492 12.55 14.02 19.09
CA ASP A 492 13.69 13.93 18.17
C ASP A 492 14.94 13.32 18.84
N SER A 493 14.97 13.23 20.18
CA SER A 493 16.07 12.60 20.90
C SER A 493 16.31 11.15 20.48
N ILE A 494 15.25 10.43 20.06
CA ILE A 494 15.37 9.06 19.56
C ILE A 494 16.16 8.98 18.25
N ILE A 495 16.04 10.00 17.39
CA ILE A 495 16.81 10.12 16.15
C ILE A 495 18.27 10.37 16.49
N GLY A 496 18.56 11.28 17.43
CA GLY A 496 19.93 11.51 17.89
C GLY A 496 20.58 10.27 18.53
N GLN A 497 19.79 9.43 19.22
CA GLN A 497 20.27 8.15 19.74
C GLN A 497 20.56 7.15 18.60
N ALA A 498 19.69 7.09 17.60
CA ALA A 498 19.85 6.22 16.43
C ALA A 498 21.06 6.63 15.57
N GLU A 499 21.26 7.93 15.32
CA GLU A 499 22.39 8.46 14.57
C GLU A 499 23.72 8.11 15.23
N ARG A 500 23.83 8.21 16.56
CA ARG A 500 25.04 7.79 17.30
C ARG A 500 25.28 6.30 17.21
N ALA A 501 24.22 5.50 17.40
CA ALA A 501 24.30 4.05 17.31
C ALA A 501 24.75 3.57 15.92
N VAL A 502 24.35 4.28 14.86
CA VAL A 502 24.75 4.01 13.48
C VAL A 502 26.12 4.58 13.15
N ALA A 503 26.54 5.72 13.72
CA ALA A 503 27.87 6.28 13.46
C ALA A 503 29.01 5.30 13.81
N ASP A 504 28.80 4.46 14.83
CA ASP A 504 29.73 3.40 15.23
C ASP A 504 29.61 2.11 14.36
N SER A 505 28.68 2.09 13.41
CA SER A 505 28.32 0.96 12.55
C SER A 505 28.47 1.31 11.06
N ALA A 506 28.72 0.32 10.20
CA ALA A 506 28.86 0.53 8.75
C ALA A 506 27.51 0.69 8.01
N MET A 507 26.44 1.04 8.73
CA MET A 507 25.08 1.15 8.17
C MET A 507 24.94 2.45 7.38
N LEU A 508 24.50 2.35 6.12
CA LEU A 508 24.13 3.50 5.31
C LEU A 508 22.78 4.05 5.78
N SER A 509 22.76 5.27 6.29
CA SER A 509 21.52 6.02 6.54
C SER A 509 20.91 6.42 5.19
N THR A 510 19.63 6.12 4.99
CA THR A 510 18.88 6.51 3.79
C THR A 510 18.37 7.94 3.94
N VAL A 511 19.17 8.91 3.52
CA VAL A 511 18.70 10.30 3.40
C VAL A 511 17.93 10.43 2.10
N VAL A 512 16.60 10.44 2.19
CA VAL A 512 15.74 10.82 1.06
C VAL A 512 15.50 12.32 1.14
N ASP A 513 16.08 13.07 0.20
CA ASP A 513 15.95 14.53 0.15
C ASP A 513 14.49 14.96 -0.08
N TYR A 514 14.03 15.88 0.76
CA TYR A 514 12.75 16.56 0.56
C TYR A 514 12.90 17.57 -0.58
N ILE A 515 11.93 17.57 -1.51
CA ILE A 515 11.90 18.52 -2.62
C ILE A 515 11.07 19.74 -2.21
N ASP A 516 11.74 20.86 -1.97
CA ASP A 516 11.12 22.15 -1.63
C ASP A 516 10.48 22.81 -2.86
N PRO A 517 9.17 23.11 -2.84
CA PRO A 517 8.51 23.83 -3.94
C PRO A 517 8.53 25.36 -3.79
N THR A 518 9.11 25.90 -2.72
CA THR A 518 9.18 27.35 -2.44
C THR A 518 10.39 28.12 -3.04
N PRO A 519 11.42 27.53 -3.68
CA PRO A 519 12.49 28.30 -4.32
C PRO A 519 11.95 29.18 -5.46
N GLY A 520 12.46 30.40 -5.59
CA GLY A 520 12.04 31.34 -6.64
C GLY A 520 10.67 32.00 -6.46
N LEU A 521 9.87 31.60 -5.47
CA LEU A 521 8.57 32.23 -5.19
C LEU A 521 8.72 33.52 -4.36
N GLU A 522 7.89 34.51 -4.66
CA GLU A 522 7.84 35.82 -4.00
C GLU A 522 6.40 36.35 -3.85
N GLY A 523 6.22 37.30 -2.93
CA GLY A 523 4.95 37.98 -2.68
C GLY A 523 3.78 37.00 -2.47
N SER A 524 2.67 37.26 -3.17
CA SER A 524 1.44 36.45 -3.08
C SER A 524 1.65 34.98 -3.45
N ALA A 525 2.52 34.67 -4.43
CA ALA A 525 2.78 33.28 -4.82
C ALA A 525 3.44 32.48 -3.70
N LEU A 526 4.35 33.12 -2.93
CA LEU A 526 4.95 32.50 -1.76
C LEU A 526 3.91 32.28 -0.65
N CYS A 527 3.04 33.25 -0.38
CA CYS A 527 1.97 33.10 0.61
C CYS A 527 1.00 31.97 0.24
N MET A 528 0.58 31.89 -1.03
CA MET A 528 -0.27 30.80 -1.53
C MET A 528 0.40 29.44 -1.34
N LYS A 529 1.69 29.32 -1.67
CA LYS A 529 2.39 28.04 -1.53
C LYS A 529 2.61 27.65 -0.07
N LEU A 530 2.93 28.60 0.80
CA LEU A 530 3.05 28.37 2.23
C LEU A 530 1.71 27.96 2.83
N ALA A 531 0.59 28.57 2.41
CA ALA A 531 -0.74 28.18 2.84
C ALA A 531 -1.09 26.75 2.38
N GLU A 532 -0.82 26.40 1.13
CA GLU A 532 -1.04 25.05 0.60
C GLU A 532 -0.26 24.00 1.41
N LEU A 533 1.02 24.28 1.66
CA LEU A 533 1.89 23.41 2.46
C LEU A 533 1.42 23.32 3.92
N TRP A 534 0.98 24.43 4.51
CA TRP A 534 0.52 24.48 5.90
C TRP A 534 -0.80 23.71 6.09
N ILE A 535 -1.76 23.90 5.19
CA ILE A 535 -3.02 23.15 5.14
C ILE A 535 -2.74 21.65 5.01
N ALA A 536 -1.81 21.27 4.13
CA ALA A 536 -1.40 19.87 3.99
C ALA A 536 -0.67 19.35 5.24
N TYR A 537 0.04 20.20 5.98
CA TYR A 537 0.84 19.79 7.16
C TYR A 537 -0.04 19.46 8.37
N ARG A 538 -1.15 20.20 8.58
CA ARG A 538 -2.04 20.08 9.74
C ARG A 538 -3.37 19.39 9.37
N PHE A 539 -3.62 18.22 9.93
CA PHE A 539 -4.74 17.34 9.57
C PHE A 539 -6.13 17.89 9.93
N SER A 540 -6.23 18.86 10.84
CA SER A 540 -7.52 19.47 11.22
C SER A 540 -8.02 20.51 10.21
N MET A 541 -7.16 21.01 9.31
CA MET A 541 -7.47 22.15 8.43
C MET A 541 -8.08 21.75 7.08
N ASN A 542 -8.74 20.61 7.01
CA ASN A 542 -9.25 20.06 5.76
C ASN A 542 -10.27 20.90 4.99
N GLU A 543 -11.05 21.70 5.71
CA GLU A 543 -12.10 22.54 5.15
C GLU A 543 -11.67 24.02 5.09
N ALA A 544 -10.41 24.32 5.42
CA ALA A 544 -9.88 25.68 5.38
C ALA A 544 -9.78 26.18 3.92
N ASP A 545 -10.26 27.40 3.67
CA ASP A 545 -10.08 28.05 2.37
C ASP A 545 -8.61 28.48 2.21
N LEU A 546 -7.97 27.95 1.16
CA LEU A 546 -6.58 28.27 0.83
C LEU A 546 -6.32 29.78 0.72
N SER A 547 -7.29 30.52 0.17
CA SER A 547 -7.18 31.96 -0.07
C SER A 547 -7.19 32.76 1.23
N GLU A 548 -8.02 32.35 2.19
CA GLU A 548 -8.11 32.99 3.50
C GLU A 548 -6.83 32.76 4.31
N VAL A 549 -6.32 31.52 4.29
CA VAL A 549 -5.04 31.18 4.94
C VAL A 549 -3.91 31.99 4.30
N ALA A 550 -3.83 32.02 2.96
CA ALA A 550 -2.78 32.76 2.25
C ALA A 550 -2.84 34.28 2.50
N ALA A 551 -4.03 34.87 2.58
CA ALA A 551 -4.22 36.28 2.87
C ALA A 551 -3.73 36.66 4.29
N SER A 552 -3.78 35.71 5.23
CA SER A 552 -3.30 35.90 6.60
C SER A 552 -1.79 35.76 6.76
N ILE A 553 -1.07 35.26 5.74
CA ILE A 553 0.38 35.01 5.82
C ILE A 553 1.17 36.26 5.39
N ARG A 554 2.09 36.70 6.25
CA ARG A 554 3.03 37.80 6.00
C ARG A 554 4.49 37.30 6.10
N PRO A 555 5.21 37.16 4.98
CA PRO A 555 6.64 36.83 5.01
C PRO A 555 7.44 37.94 5.70
N VAL A 556 8.31 37.57 6.65
CA VAL A 556 9.17 38.49 7.42
C VAL A 556 10.60 38.42 6.92
N ALA A 557 11.15 37.22 6.77
CA ALA A 557 12.51 37.00 6.27
C ALA A 557 12.61 35.72 5.45
N LYS A 558 13.48 35.72 4.45
CA LYS A 558 13.73 34.57 3.57
C LYS A 558 15.22 34.34 3.47
N ASP A 559 15.62 33.10 3.75
CA ASP A 559 16.98 32.62 3.54
C ASP A 559 16.96 31.40 2.62
N SER A 560 18.15 30.92 2.25
CA SER A 560 18.30 29.70 1.44
C SER A 560 17.79 28.44 2.14
N ARG A 561 17.71 28.44 3.47
CA ARG A 561 17.30 27.27 4.29
C ARG A 561 15.92 27.40 4.92
N THR A 562 15.48 28.62 5.20
CA THR A 562 14.27 28.87 5.99
C THR A 562 13.47 30.04 5.45
N VAL A 563 12.16 30.01 5.67
CA VAL A 563 11.24 31.13 5.42
C VAL A 563 10.55 31.48 6.73
N LEU A 564 10.81 32.67 7.26
CA LEU A 564 10.15 33.22 8.45
C LEU A 564 8.94 34.02 8.01
N PHE A 565 7.78 33.75 8.59
CA PHE A 565 6.53 34.45 8.29
C PHE A 565 5.65 34.56 9.53
N ALA A 566 4.75 35.54 9.54
CA ALA A 566 3.68 35.67 10.52
C ALA A 566 2.37 35.15 9.91
N ILE A 567 1.52 34.55 10.72
CA ILE A 567 0.19 34.06 10.33
C ILE A 567 -0.82 34.36 11.44
N ASP A 568 -2.09 34.59 11.10
CA ASP A 568 -3.14 34.80 12.09
C ASP A 568 -3.26 33.60 13.06
N GLN A 569 -3.42 33.89 14.35
CA GLN A 569 -3.52 32.89 15.42
C GLN A 569 -4.66 31.86 15.20
N GLN A 570 -5.70 32.19 14.43
CA GLN A 570 -6.81 31.27 14.14
C GLN A 570 -6.35 30.02 13.37
N TRP A 571 -5.32 30.16 12.53
CA TRP A 571 -4.78 29.08 11.70
C TRP A 571 -3.69 28.28 12.39
N VAL A 572 -3.36 28.64 13.64
CA VAL A 572 -2.30 28.03 14.45
C VAL A 572 -2.92 27.31 15.65
N PRO A 573 -2.46 26.08 15.98
CA PRO A 573 -2.94 25.39 17.18
C PRO A 573 -2.67 26.22 18.44
N ALA A 574 -3.52 26.07 19.48
CA ALA A 574 -3.39 26.84 20.72
C ALA A 574 -2.01 26.66 21.39
N SER A 575 -1.44 25.46 21.32
CA SER A 575 -0.10 25.14 21.80
C SER A 575 1.02 25.89 21.05
N GLY A 576 0.77 26.36 19.84
CA GLY A 576 1.68 27.16 19.03
C GLY A 576 1.66 28.65 19.34
N ARG A 577 0.75 29.11 20.21
CA ARG A 577 0.63 30.51 20.64
C ARG A 577 1.53 30.86 21.83
N GLY A 578 2.29 29.88 22.34
CA GLY A 578 3.14 30.02 23.51
C GLY A 578 2.35 29.96 24.83
N PRO A 579 3.05 29.86 25.97
CA PRO A 579 2.42 29.82 27.29
C PRO A 579 1.57 31.08 27.50
N ASN A 580 0.32 30.90 27.90
CA ASN A 580 -0.67 31.97 28.09
C ASN A 580 -0.89 32.89 26.86
N GLY A 581 -0.57 32.43 25.64
CA GLY A 581 -0.73 33.23 24.41
C GLY A 581 0.33 34.32 24.21
N SER A 582 1.44 34.25 24.94
CA SER A 582 2.55 35.22 24.90
C SER A 582 3.20 35.39 23.52
N GLY A 583 3.14 34.35 22.67
CA GLY A 583 3.66 34.38 21.30
C GLY A 583 2.80 35.15 20.29
N VAL A 584 1.60 35.59 20.68
CA VAL A 584 0.70 36.36 19.81
C VAL A 584 1.09 37.84 19.83
N ASN A 585 1.24 38.44 18.66
CA ASN A 585 1.55 39.86 18.55
C ASN A 585 0.30 40.74 18.77
N ALA A 586 0.48 42.07 18.82
CA ALA A 586 -0.62 43.01 19.02
C ALA A 586 -1.68 42.97 17.89
N GLN A 587 -1.30 42.45 16.72
CA GLN A 587 -2.17 42.26 15.56
C GLN A 587 -2.89 40.90 15.56
N GLY A 588 -2.66 40.02 16.54
CA GLY A 588 -3.26 38.68 16.58
C GLY A 588 -2.51 37.63 15.76
N GLU A 589 -1.28 37.90 15.32
CA GLU A 589 -0.48 37.02 14.48
C GLU A 589 0.62 36.31 15.30
N VAL A 590 1.00 35.11 14.87
CA VAL A 590 2.03 34.26 15.47
C VAL A 590 3.17 34.08 14.47
N ALA A 591 4.42 34.12 14.98
CA ALA A 591 5.60 33.89 14.16
C ALA A 591 5.85 32.40 13.92
N MET A 592 6.04 32.03 12.65
CA MET A 592 6.32 30.67 12.19
C MET A 592 7.49 30.64 11.22
N ALA A 593 8.17 29.51 11.16
CA ALA A 593 9.23 29.27 10.17
C ALA A 593 8.98 27.98 9.39
N TYR A 594 9.18 28.04 8.09
CA TYR A 594 9.19 26.87 7.20
C TYR A 594 10.64 26.50 6.86
N VAL A 595 11.00 25.23 7.06
CA VAL A 595 12.34 24.70 6.79
C VAL A 595 12.36 24.02 5.42
N ARG A 596 13.18 24.55 4.51
CA ARG A 596 13.23 24.10 3.11
C ARG A 596 13.87 22.72 2.94
N SER A 597 14.80 22.33 3.81
CA SER A 597 15.49 21.04 3.72
C SER A 597 14.65 19.85 4.17
N THR A 598 13.68 20.07 5.06
CA THR A 598 12.88 19.00 5.68
C THR A 598 11.38 19.12 5.40
N GLY A 599 10.91 20.29 4.96
CA GLY A 599 9.49 20.58 4.79
C GLY A 599 8.74 20.81 6.11
N GLU A 600 9.47 21.00 7.22
CA GLU A 600 8.90 21.17 8.55
C GLU A 600 8.42 22.60 8.79
N PHE A 601 7.32 22.72 9.55
CA PHE A 601 6.85 23.98 10.09
C PHE A 601 7.18 24.08 11.58
N LEU A 602 7.86 25.16 11.94
CA LEU A 602 8.32 25.45 13.30
C LEU A 602 7.49 26.59 13.89
N LEU A 603 6.82 26.30 15.02
CA LEU A 603 6.05 27.27 15.81
C LEU A 603 7.00 28.01 16.75
N LEU A 604 7.37 29.26 16.45
CA LEU A 604 8.48 29.91 17.15
C LEU A 604 8.18 30.27 18.61
N ALA A 605 6.90 30.28 19.01
CA ALA A 605 6.53 30.42 20.42
C ALA A 605 6.88 29.19 21.28
N SER A 606 7.13 28.01 20.67
CA SER A 606 7.64 26.83 21.38
C SER A 606 9.15 26.92 21.56
N ARG A 607 9.63 26.55 22.75
CA ARG A 607 11.06 26.55 23.12
C ARG A 607 11.85 25.62 22.20
N LYS A 608 11.29 24.44 21.93
CA LYS A 608 11.89 23.42 21.06
C LYS A 608 12.02 23.90 19.62
N HIS A 609 10.93 24.40 19.05
CA HIS A 609 10.91 24.87 17.65
C HIS A 609 11.78 26.13 17.46
N PHE A 610 11.82 27.03 18.44
CA PHE A 610 12.72 28.17 18.42
C PHE A 610 14.19 27.73 18.35
N ALA A 611 14.61 26.83 19.24
CA ALA A 611 15.97 26.31 19.26
C ALA A 611 16.35 25.63 17.92
N ARG A 612 15.43 24.84 17.35
CA ARG A 612 15.61 24.22 16.02
C ARG A 612 15.77 25.27 14.90
N TYR A 613 14.95 26.32 14.91
CA TYR A 613 15.05 27.39 13.90
C TYR A 613 16.40 28.12 13.96
N VAL A 614 16.87 28.46 15.17
CA VAL A 614 18.20 29.07 15.36
C VAL A 614 19.29 28.15 14.81
N GLY A 615 19.18 26.84 15.05
CA GLY A 615 20.09 25.83 14.50
C GLY A 615 20.14 25.81 12.97
N TYR A 616 18.98 25.85 12.30
CA TYR A 616 18.93 25.87 10.83
C TYR A 616 19.49 27.17 10.23
N ARG A 617 19.23 28.30 10.89
CA ARG A 617 19.62 29.63 10.41
C ARG A 617 21.12 29.89 10.53
N TRP A 618 21.71 29.59 11.69
CA TRP A 618 23.11 29.96 11.97
C TRP A 618 24.06 28.78 12.16
N GLY A 619 23.59 27.59 12.52
CA GLY A 619 24.40 26.37 12.67
C GLY A 619 25.40 26.34 13.83
N LYS A 620 25.90 27.49 14.29
CA LYS A 620 26.71 27.68 15.50
C LYS A 620 26.26 28.93 16.26
N LEU A 621 26.45 28.93 17.58
CA LEU A 621 26.20 30.09 18.43
C LEU A 621 27.53 30.82 18.70
N GLU A 622 27.61 32.09 18.30
CA GLU A 622 28.82 32.92 18.34
C GLU A 622 28.47 34.35 18.78
N ASN A 623 29.44 35.14 19.24
CA ASN A 623 29.17 36.51 19.68
C ASN A 623 28.56 37.38 18.56
N ALA A 624 28.87 37.09 17.29
CA ALA A 624 28.35 37.82 16.14
C ALA A 624 26.84 37.63 15.91
N ASN A 625 26.27 36.49 16.30
CA ASN A 625 24.84 36.20 16.11
C ASN A 625 24.02 36.25 17.41
N ALA A 626 24.67 36.32 18.58
CA ALA A 626 24.01 36.37 19.88
C ALA A 626 22.93 37.46 19.96
N GLN A 627 23.23 38.69 19.51
CA GLN A 627 22.26 39.78 19.54
C GLN A 627 21.06 39.51 18.60
N ALA A 628 21.31 39.00 17.40
CA ALA A 628 20.22 38.66 16.47
C ALA A 628 19.31 37.56 17.00
N VAL A 629 19.86 36.61 17.78
CA VAL A 629 19.08 35.58 18.49
C VAL A 629 18.23 36.20 19.59
N VAL A 630 18.77 37.16 20.35
CA VAL A 630 18.02 37.89 21.40
C VAL A 630 16.88 38.69 20.79
N ASP A 631 17.13 39.38 19.68
CA ASP A 631 16.10 40.16 18.97
C ASP A 631 14.99 39.24 18.42
N LEU A 632 15.36 38.05 17.95
CA LEU A 632 14.39 37.03 17.53
C LEU A 632 13.60 36.48 18.72
N LEU A 633 14.23 36.31 19.88
CA LEU A 633 13.58 35.85 21.10
C LEU A 633 12.54 36.87 21.58
N ASP A 634 12.81 38.17 21.42
CA ASP A 634 11.88 39.27 21.73
C ASP A 634 10.76 39.42 20.70
N THR A 635 11.05 39.23 19.41
CA THR A 635 10.07 39.45 18.34
C THR A 635 9.18 38.24 18.07
N ALA A 636 9.75 37.03 18.06
CA ALA A 636 9.10 35.81 17.58
C ALA A 636 8.76 34.81 18.70
N HIS A 637 9.69 34.56 19.64
CA HIS A 637 9.45 33.58 20.71
C HIS A 637 8.56 34.14 21.82
N ARG A 638 8.82 35.39 22.24
CA ARG A 638 8.08 36.13 23.27
C ARG A 638 7.73 35.27 24.50
N PRO A 639 8.71 34.65 25.16
CA PRO A 639 8.45 33.78 26.31
C PRO A 639 7.99 34.53 27.58
N GLY A 640 7.88 35.86 27.50
CA GLY A 640 7.39 36.76 28.53
C GLY A 640 7.10 38.13 27.91
N TRP A 641 6.40 38.99 28.64
CA TRP A 641 5.98 40.31 28.15
C TRP A 641 7.14 41.23 27.73
N ARG A 642 8.34 41.08 28.32
CA ARG A 642 9.57 41.80 27.91
C ARG A 642 10.83 40.95 28.03
N VAL A 643 11.66 40.96 26.99
CA VAL A 643 13.01 40.37 26.98
C VAL A 643 14.05 41.45 27.34
N VAL A 644 15.01 41.10 28.20
CA VAL A 644 16.13 41.98 28.55
C VAL A 644 17.20 41.87 27.48
N ASN A 645 17.12 42.76 26.48
CA ASN A 645 17.99 42.73 25.30
C ASN A 645 19.32 43.50 25.44
N SER A 646 19.50 44.29 26.51
CA SER A 646 20.66 45.15 26.72
C SER A 646 20.97 45.34 28.20
N ASP A 647 22.23 45.66 28.53
CA ASP A 647 22.64 45.95 29.91
C ASP A 647 21.96 47.20 30.47
N ALA A 648 21.62 48.18 29.62
CA ALA A 648 20.88 49.37 30.04
C ALA A 648 19.47 49.00 30.53
N LEU A 649 18.78 48.12 29.80
CA LEU A 649 17.47 47.60 30.20
C LEU A 649 17.57 46.72 31.44
N ALA A 650 18.63 45.92 31.57
CA ALA A 650 18.90 45.14 32.78
C ALA A 650 19.04 46.04 34.02
N ASN A 651 19.74 47.17 33.89
CA ASN A 651 19.90 48.14 34.97
C ASN A 651 18.56 48.81 35.37
N ASP A 652 17.70 49.17 34.41
CA ASP A 652 16.35 49.70 34.70
C ASP A 652 15.48 48.66 35.42
N VAL A 653 15.50 47.41 34.96
CA VAL A 653 14.77 46.31 35.61
C VAL A 653 15.27 46.07 37.04
N ASN A 654 16.59 46.04 37.25
CA ASN A 654 17.22 45.91 38.56
C ASN A 654 16.85 47.08 39.50
N GLN A 655 16.83 48.32 39.00
CA GLN A 655 16.42 49.49 39.78
C GLN A 655 14.96 49.40 40.22
N ARG A 656 14.05 48.98 39.33
CA ARG A 656 12.62 48.82 39.63
C ARG A 656 12.35 47.70 40.62
N LEU A 657 13.06 46.59 40.48
CA LEU A 657 12.90 45.38 41.30
C LEU A 657 13.77 45.40 42.57
N LYS A 658 14.59 46.43 42.79
CA LYS A 658 15.58 46.50 43.88
C LYS A 658 16.46 45.25 44.00
N SER A 659 16.78 44.63 42.86
CA SER A 659 17.63 43.44 42.75
C SER A 659 18.87 43.76 41.92
N THR A 660 19.94 42.98 42.06
CA THR A 660 21.16 43.06 41.25
C THR A 660 21.40 41.79 40.42
N GLU A 661 20.41 40.90 40.37
CA GLU A 661 20.56 39.57 39.77
C GLU A 661 20.39 39.56 38.24
N VAL A 662 19.69 40.54 37.67
CA VAL A 662 19.45 40.61 36.22
C VAL A 662 20.67 41.20 35.52
N SER A 663 21.11 40.57 34.44
CA SER A 663 22.17 41.08 33.56
C SER A 663 21.68 41.11 32.11
N GLY A 664 22.36 41.85 31.24
CA GLY A 664 22.10 41.75 29.80
C GLY A 664 22.49 40.37 29.24
N PRO A 665 22.28 40.15 27.94
CA PRO A 665 22.56 38.86 27.31
C PRO A 665 24.03 38.46 27.48
N ARG A 666 24.27 37.25 27.99
CA ARG A 666 25.63 36.72 28.19
C ARG A 666 25.83 35.43 27.44
N ILE A 667 26.93 35.36 26.69
CA ILE A 667 27.37 34.16 25.99
C ILE A 667 28.59 33.56 26.69
N ALA A 668 28.49 32.27 27.00
CA ALA A 668 29.58 31.46 27.51
C ALA A 668 29.94 30.44 26.43
N ALA A 669 31.03 30.68 25.70
CA ALA A 669 31.54 29.77 24.68
C ALA A 669 32.67 28.91 25.25
N GLY A 670 32.62 27.60 24.98
CA GLY A 670 33.69 26.65 25.27
C GLY A 670 33.99 25.75 24.07
N ASP A 671 34.99 24.87 24.19
CA ASP A 671 35.46 24.03 23.06
C ASP A 671 34.38 23.05 22.54
N ALA A 672 33.45 22.62 23.40
CA ALA A 672 32.42 21.63 23.07
C ALA A 672 31.04 22.23 22.71
N GLY A 673 30.84 23.54 22.89
CA GLY A 673 29.54 24.19 22.74
C GLY A 673 29.49 25.63 23.25
N ALA A 674 28.34 26.28 23.11
CA ALA A 674 28.12 27.63 23.61
C ALA A 674 26.73 27.77 24.22
N ASP A 675 26.65 28.56 25.28
CA ASP A 675 25.41 28.86 26.01
C ASP A 675 25.14 30.36 25.99
N LEU A 676 23.93 30.75 25.59
CA LEU A 676 23.43 32.12 25.67
C LEU A 676 22.38 32.22 26.77
N PHE A 677 22.63 33.10 27.74
CA PHE A 677 21.73 33.39 28.84
C PHE A 677 21.01 34.70 28.60
N VAL A 678 19.68 34.69 28.69
CA VAL A 678 18.81 35.85 28.47
C VAL A 678 17.76 35.91 29.57
N TRP A 679 17.55 37.10 30.13
CA TRP A 679 16.50 37.32 31.13
C TRP A 679 15.21 37.80 30.47
N THR A 680 14.08 37.31 30.96
CA THR A 680 12.75 37.71 30.52
C THR A 680 11.86 37.97 31.71
N PHE A 681 10.88 38.84 31.53
CA PHE A 681 9.97 39.27 32.58
C PHE A 681 8.52 39.04 32.16
N ASP A 682 7.78 38.31 32.99
CA ASP A 682 6.37 37.96 32.76
C ASP A 682 5.41 38.77 33.66
N GLY A 683 5.79 40.00 34.01
CA GLY A 683 4.98 40.88 34.87
C GLY A 683 5.07 40.58 36.37
N THR A 684 5.25 39.30 36.74
CA THR A 684 5.32 38.83 38.15
C THR A 684 6.57 38.01 38.47
N ARG A 685 7.19 37.41 37.45
CA ARG A 685 8.36 36.54 37.60
C ARG A 685 9.44 36.91 36.59
N LEU A 686 10.69 36.77 37.00
CA LEU A 686 11.86 36.83 36.15
C LEU A 686 12.29 35.41 35.79
N HIS A 687 12.46 35.15 34.50
CA HIS A 687 12.95 33.88 34.00
C HIS A 687 14.28 34.08 33.30
N GLN A 688 15.28 33.28 33.64
CA GLN A 688 16.54 33.20 32.90
C GLN A 688 16.44 32.04 31.92
N TYR A 689 16.40 32.34 30.64
CA TYR A 689 16.48 31.37 29.56
C TYR A 689 17.93 31.07 29.23
N GLN A 690 18.23 29.80 28.98
CA GLN A 690 19.51 29.31 28.48
C GLN A 690 19.27 28.65 27.13
N LEU A 691 19.82 29.25 26.07
CA LEU A 691 19.94 28.63 24.77
C LEU A 691 21.30 27.94 24.68
N ARG A 692 21.30 26.61 24.67
CA ARG A 692 22.48 25.77 24.62
C ARG A 692 22.68 25.18 23.23
N HIS A 693 23.88 25.33 22.70
CA HIS A 693 24.36 24.66 21.50
C HIS A 693 25.52 23.73 21.86
N ALA A 694 25.30 22.42 21.79
CA ALA A 694 26.31 21.42 22.12
C ALA A 694 26.28 20.27 21.10
N ARG A 695 27.40 20.06 20.41
CA ARG A 695 27.51 19.01 19.36
C ARG A 695 27.46 17.59 19.91
N GLN A 696 27.81 17.43 21.19
CA GLN A 696 27.84 16.16 21.90
C GLN A 696 26.49 15.81 22.56
N ASP A 697 25.49 16.68 22.49
CA ASP A 697 24.14 16.43 23.04
C ASP A 697 23.26 15.75 21.98
N LEU A 698 22.31 14.90 22.41
CA LEU A 698 21.44 14.13 21.50
C LEU A 698 20.61 15.06 20.62
N VAL A 699 20.23 16.19 21.21
CA VAL A 699 19.60 17.32 20.54
C VAL A 699 20.58 18.48 20.65
N THR A 700 21.11 18.91 19.50
CA THR A 700 22.24 19.85 19.42
C THR A 700 21.89 21.27 19.86
N TRP A 701 20.62 21.67 19.74
CA TRP A 701 20.11 22.99 20.10
C TRP A 701 18.94 22.87 21.06
N GLN A 702 19.03 23.53 22.22
CA GLN A 702 18.01 23.44 23.26
C GLN A 702 17.80 24.79 23.93
N LEU A 703 16.54 25.20 24.12
CA LEU A 703 16.17 26.36 24.91
C LEU A 703 15.47 25.89 26.19
N ARG A 704 16.02 26.26 27.35
CA ARG A 704 15.49 25.85 28.67
C ARG A 704 15.39 27.05 29.60
N VAL A 705 14.51 26.94 30.60
CA VAL A 705 14.46 27.91 31.70
C VAL A 705 15.47 27.46 32.76
N ALA A 706 16.57 28.18 32.89
CA ALA A 706 17.65 27.85 33.81
C ALA A 706 17.36 28.30 35.24
N ARG A 707 16.72 29.47 35.41
CA ARG A 707 16.36 30.04 36.72
C ARG A 707 15.03 30.76 36.64
N THR A 708 14.25 30.69 37.71
CA THR A 708 13.05 31.52 37.89
C THR A 708 13.14 32.21 39.24
N ILE A 709 12.97 33.53 39.24
CA ILE A 709 12.91 34.36 40.45
C ILE A 709 11.53 34.97 40.51
N VAL A 710 10.86 34.84 41.66
CA VAL A 710 9.61 35.53 41.91
C VAL A 710 9.94 36.97 42.29
N ALA A 711 9.52 37.93 41.48
CA ALA A 711 9.62 39.33 41.85
C ALA A 711 8.60 39.61 42.96
N GLN A 712 9.07 40.04 44.14
CA GLN A 712 8.21 40.42 45.27
C GLN A 712 7.63 41.82 45.11
#